data_AF-A0A1A6HJ08-F1
#
_entry.id   AF-A0A1A6HJ08-F1
#
_cell.length_a   1.000
_cell.length_b   1.000
_cell.length_c   1.000
_cell.angle_alpha   90.00
_cell.angle_beta   90.00
_cell.angle_gamma   90.00
#
_symmetry.space_group_name_H-M   'P 1'
#
loop_
_entity.id
_entity.type
_entity.pdbx_description
1 polymer ?
#
loop_
_entity_poly.entity_id
_entity_poly.type
_entity_poly.pdbx_seq_one_letter_code
_entity_poly.pdbx_strand_id
1 'polypeptide(L)'
;MENGVSSSSTADKSQQQPLTPGFHSPTPSVRLDEGVSASTAVTGESLKQECDSLGLPMASSTTSKPSSSSSSSAQALAWSGQPPRGCRGLHIALPPVVILSKAAYSLLGSQKGSRLPPSSSLLPHADVAWVSSLRPGLHKDMSSEEQSLYYRQWTSARQHHADYSNQPDPASGARTLHPRRLLLTGPPQVGKTGSYLQFLRILFRMLIRLLEVDVYDEEEINTDHNENSRASQSEGEPWPDIETFSKMPFDVSVHDPKYSLMSLVYTEKLAGVKQEVIKEYKVEEPRKRETMSMMLTKYAAYNTFHHCEQCHQYMDFTPTSQSKESHFVFSKQGRHLESMRLPLVSDKNLNAVKSPIFTPSSGRHEHGLLNLYHAMEGISHLHLLVVKEYEMPLYRKYWPNHIMLVLPGMFNNAGVGAARFLIKELSYHNLELERNRLEELGVKRQCVWPFIVVMDDSCVLWNIHSVQEQTSQPTEAGISSKNVSLKSVLQHIEATPKIVHYAILGIQKWNSKLTSQSLKAPFSRCHVHDFILLNIDLTQNVQYDFNRYFCEDVDFNLRTNSSGLLICRFNNFSLMKKHVQVGGQRDFIIKPKIMVSESLAPILPLQYVCAPDSEHTLLAAPAQFLLEKFLQHASYKLFPKAIHNFKCPVLAIDCYLNIGQEVAICYVSSRPHSSNVNCEGVFFSGLLLYLCDSFVGAELLKKFKFLKGATLCVICQDRSSLRQTIVRLELEDEWQFRLRDEFQTANSSDDKPLYFLTGRHYNHCGAKCNIFISSPKNSPNVTKVFFGGTVLQFH
;
A
#
# COMPACT_ATOMS: atom_id res chain seq x y z
N MET A 1 -1.30 34.30 13.06
CA MET A 1 -1.36 32.95 12.45
C MET A 1 -1.62 33.13 10.97
N GLU A 2 -0.56 33.07 10.17
CA GLU A 2 -0.65 33.19 8.72
C GLU A 2 -0.88 31.79 8.10
N ASN A 3 -1.87 31.68 7.22
CA ASN A 3 -2.04 30.51 6.37
C ASN A 3 -1.41 30.81 5.01
N GLY A 4 -0.18 30.33 4.80
CA GLY A 4 0.50 30.41 3.51
C GLY A 4 -0.18 29.49 2.49
N VAL A 5 -0.88 30.08 1.51
CA VAL A 5 -1.48 29.36 0.38
C VAL A 5 -0.75 29.76 -0.90
N SER A 6 0.16 28.91 -1.37
CA SER A 6 0.78 29.06 -2.69
C SER A 6 0.01 28.24 -3.72
N SER A 7 -0.66 28.92 -4.65
CA SER A 7 -1.28 28.31 -5.82
C SER A 7 -0.47 28.68 -7.06
N SER A 8 0.24 27.72 -7.66
CA SER A 8 0.94 27.91 -8.94
C SER A 8 0.14 27.28 -10.08
N SER A 9 -0.58 28.11 -10.82
CA SER A 9 -1.17 27.74 -12.11
C SER A 9 -0.13 27.81 -13.21
N THR A 10 -0.03 26.75 -14.02
CA THR A 10 0.74 26.72 -15.27
C THR A 10 0.22 27.74 -16.29
N ALA A 11 1.12 28.41 -16.98
CA ALA A 11 0.83 29.28 -18.14
C ALA A 11 1.81 29.01 -19.28
N ASP A 12 1.36 29.31 -20.50
CA ASP A 12 1.92 28.82 -21.77
C ASP A 12 3.18 29.55 -22.29
N LYS A 13 3.70 29.03 -23.41
CA LYS A 13 5.01 29.32 -24.03
C LYS A 13 5.23 30.77 -24.51
N SER A 14 6.40 31.31 -24.11
CA SER A 14 7.33 32.23 -24.81
C SER A 14 6.90 33.04 -26.05
N GLN A 15 7.19 34.35 -26.01
CA GLN A 15 7.75 35.12 -27.15
C GLN A 15 8.79 36.16 -26.67
N GLN A 16 9.50 36.79 -27.62
CA GLN A 16 10.88 37.30 -27.49
C GLN A 16 11.12 38.58 -26.64
N GLN A 17 12.36 38.70 -26.16
CA GLN A 17 13.08 39.89 -25.64
C GLN A 17 13.28 40.99 -26.74
N PRO A 18 13.67 42.27 -26.44
CA PRO A 18 14.83 42.59 -25.58
C PRO A 18 14.89 43.97 -24.83
N LEU A 19 16.02 44.17 -24.13
CA LEU A 19 16.67 45.41 -23.63
C LEU A 19 16.40 45.94 -22.19
N THR A 20 17.47 45.86 -21.39
CA THR A 20 17.83 46.51 -20.10
C THR A 20 18.19 48.01 -20.25
N PRO A 21 18.51 48.85 -19.21
CA PRO A 21 19.06 48.50 -17.88
C PRO A 21 18.72 49.36 -16.61
N GLY A 22 19.18 48.88 -15.44
CA GLY A 22 19.46 49.67 -14.22
C GLY A 22 18.31 49.77 -13.20
N PHE A 23 18.54 49.82 -11.87
CA PHE A 23 19.79 49.70 -11.09
C PHE A 23 19.49 49.38 -9.59
N HIS A 24 20.43 48.71 -8.93
CA HIS A 24 20.71 48.69 -7.47
C HIS A 24 19.63 48.34 -6.40
N SER A 25 19.86 47.17 -5.79
CA SER A 25 19.66 46.82 -4.37
C SER A 25 20.40 47.77 -3.38
N PRO A 26 20.20 47.78 -2.03
CA PRO A 26 19.83 46.60 -1.21
C PRO A 26 18.99 46.83 0.10
N THR A 27 18.84 45.74 0.87
CA THR A 27 18.52 45.55 2.32
C THR A 27 18.65 46.77 3.27
N PRO A 28 17.89 46.87 4.41
CA PRO A 28 18.03 45.86 5.49
C PRO A 28 16.92 45.61 6.56
N SER A 29 17.00 44.40 7.14
CA SER A 29 16.96 44.01 8.57
C SER A 29 15.94 44.55 9.62
N VAL A 30 15.23 43.60 10.25
CA VAL A 30 15.26 43.25 11.70
C VAL A 30 14.52 44.13 12.76
N ARG A 31 13.52 43.48 13.42
CA ARG A 31 13.00 43.61 14.81
C ARG A 31 12.48 44.98 15.35
N LEU A 32 11.26 44.98 15.92
CA LEU A 32 11.04 44.79 17.38
C LEU A 32 9.54 44.61 17.72
N ASP A 33 9.25 44.43 19.02
CA ASP A 33 8.09 43.74 19.61
C ASP A 33 6.78 44.53 19.83
N GLU A 34 5.73 43.72 20.09
CA GLU A 34 4.50 43.89 20.90
C GLU A 34 4.10 45.26 21.50
N GLY A 35 2.80 45.58 21.45
CA GLY A 35 2.26 46.74 22.18
C GLY A 35 0.76 47.06 22.06
N VAL A 36 -0.12 46.17 22.53
CA VAL A 36 -1.33 46.44 23.36
C VAL A 36 -2.29 47.64 23.07
N SER A 37 -3.60 47.31 23.12
CA SER A 37 -4.77 48.14 23.50
C SER A 37 -5.66 48.84 22.46
N ALA A 38 -6.95 48.82 22.81
CA ALA A 38 -8.11 49.26 22.04
C ALA A 38 -8.42 50.76 22.15
N SER A 39 -9.16 51.28 21.16
CA SER A 39 -10.05 52.44 21.34
C SER A 39 -11.23 52.41 20.34
N THR A 40 -12.31 53.08 20.72
CA THR A 40 -13.63 53.05 20.06
C THR A 40 -13.94 54.41 19.41
N ALA A 41 -14.85 54.43 18.42
CA ALA A 41 -15.61 55.60 17.95
C ALA A 41 -14.83 56.65 17.08
N VAL A 42 -15.41 57.49 16.21
CA VAL A 42 -16.76 57.64 15.58
C VAL A 42 -16.63 58.69 14.43
N THR A 43 -17.52 58.66 13.41
CA THR A 43 -17.69 59.68 12.31
C THR A 43 -16.48 59.98 11.38
N GLY A 44 -16.64 60.47 10.15
CA GLY A 44 -17.85 60.72 9.34
C GLY A 44 -17.54 61.55 8.07
N GLU A 45 -18.17 61.16 6.95
CA GLU A 45 -18.47 61.96 5.73
C GLU A 45 -17.39 62.78 4.98
N SER A 46 -17.21 62.49 3.68
CA SER A 46 -17.62 63.41 2.58
C SER A 46 -17.29 62.87 1.15
N LEU A 47 -18.29 62.92 0.25
CA LEU A 47 -18.31 63.56 -1.10
C LEU A 47 -17.06 63.44 -2.00
N LYS A 48 -17.08 63.10 -3.31
CA LYS A 48 -18.08 62.99 -4.42
C LYS A 48 -17.59 61.90 -5.42
N GLN A 49 -18.39 61.23 -6.27
CA GLN A 49 -18.99 61.70 -7.55
C GLN A 49 -17.96 62.36 -8.51
N GLU A 50 -17.91 62.08 -9.82
CA GLU A 50 -19.02 61.96 -10.80
C GLU A 50 -18.58 61.25 -12.12
N CYS A 51 -19.56 60.68 -12.87
CA CYS A 51 -19.69 60.57 -14.36
C CYS A 51 -18.52 60.08 -15.27
N ASP A 52 -18.72 59.44 -16.45
CA ASP A 52 -19.89 59.04 -17.28
C ASP A 52 -19.39 58.07 -18.42
N SER A 53 -20.16 57.39 -19.29
CA SER A 53 -21.60 57.08 -19.46
C SER A 53 -21.83 55.91 -20.46
N LEU A 54 -23.09 55.77 -20.95
CA LEU A 54 -23.58 55.10 -22.19
C LEU A 54 -23.77 53.56 -22.24
N GLY A 55 -25.05 53.13 -22.33
CA GLY A 55 -25.46 51.80 -22.83
C GLY A 55 -26.79 51.26 -22.25
N LEU A 56 -27.94 51.57 -22.87
CA LEU A 56 -29.31 51.22 -22.42
C LEU A 56 -29.81 49.83 -22.95
N PRO A 57 -31.09 49.40 -22.79
CA PRO A 57 -31.62 48.69 -21.62
C PRO A 57 -32.41 47.39 -21.96
N MET A 58 -32.96 46.69 -20.96
CA MET A 58 -33.94 45.59 -21.15
C MET A 58 -35.20 45.80 -20.29
N ALA A 59 -36.37 45.36 -20.79
CA ALA A 59 -37.68 45.82 -20.33
C ALA A 59 -38.57 44.72 -19.71
N SER A 60 -39.42 45.17 -18.78
CA SER A 60 -40.80 44.75 -18.47
C SER A 60 -41.23 43.27 -18.51
N SER A 61 -41.77 42.79 -17.38
CA SER A 61 -42.73 41.69 -17.33
C SER A 61 -44.16 42.23 -17.11
N THR A 62 -45.15 41.71 -17.83
CA THR A 62 -46.55 42.13 -17.73
C THR A 62 -47.41 41.12 -16.99
N THR A 63 -48.31 41.62 -16.14
CA THR A 63 -49.42 40.86 -15.56
C THR A 63 -50.66 40.97 -16.44
N SER A 64 -51.48 39.92 -16.51
CA SER A 64 -52.85 40.01 -17.05
C SER A 64 -53.89 39.53 -16.03
N LYS A 65 -55.01 40.26 -15.95
CA LYS A 65 -56.23 39.90 -15.24
C LYS A 65 -57.31 39.49 -16.27
N PRO A 66 -58.33 38.69 -15.87
CA PRO A 66 -59.30 38.12 -16.80
C PRO A 66 -60.46 39.06 -17.12
N SER A 67 -61.17 38.77 -18.20
CA SER A 67 -62.52 39.25 -18.50
C SER A 67 -63.40 38.11 -19.01
N SER A 68 -64.71 38.28 -18.90
CA SER A 68 -65.73 37.21 -18.91
C SER A 68 -66.56 37.16 -20.19
N SER A 69 -67.01 35.96 -20.60
CA SER A 69 -68.38 35.75 -21.10
C SER A 69 -68.74 34.25 -21.16
N SER A 70 -70.05 33.99 -21.23
CA SER A 70 -70.75 32.74 -20.91
C SER A 70 -71.04 31.81 -22.09
N SER A 71 -71.13 30.50 -21.85
CA SER A 71 -72.34 29.72 -22.19
C SER A 71 -72.39 28.29 -21.60
N SER A 72 -73.52 28.02 -20.95
CA SER A 72 -74.32 26.77 -20.91
C SER A 72 -73.70 25.40 -21.22
N SER A 73 -73.68 24.51 -20.22
CA SER A 73 -74.56 23.33 -20.19
C SER A 73 -74.51 22.60 -18.84
N ALA A 74 -75.64 22.48 -18.16
CA ALA A 74 -75.77 21.68 -16.95
C ALA A 74 -76.23 20.25 -17.29
N GLN A 75 -75.53 19.23 -16.79
CA GLN A 75 -76.09 17.88 -16.68
C GLN A 75 -76.03 17.43 -15.22
N ALA A 76 -77.20 17.12 -14.67
CA ALA A 76 -77.36 16.66 -13.31
C ALA A 76 -77.06 15.16 -13.23
N LEU A 77 -76.26 14.75 -12.24
CA LEU A 77 -76.26 13.37 -11.77
C LEU A 77 -77.47 13.19 -10.85
N ALA A 78 -78.49 12.51 -11.36
CA ALA A 78 -79.73 12.29 -10.64
C ALA A 78 -79.55 11.34 -9.45
N TRP A 79 -80.16 11.68 -8.31
CA TRP A 79 -80.33 10.76 -7.18
C TRP A 79 -81.51 9.82 -7.45
N SER A 80 -81.26 8.51 -7.43
CA SER A 80 -82.28 7.47 -7.48
C SER A 80 -82.53 6.90 -6.08
N GLY A 81 -83.77 7.01 -5.57
CA GLY A 81 -84.15 6.41 -4.28
C GLY A 81 -85.29 7.10 -3.55
N GLN A 82 -86.53 6.91 -4.02
CA GLN A 82 -87.73 7.11 -3.19
C GLN A 82 -88.01 5.86 -2.31
N PRO A 83 -88.68 6.00 -1.15
CA PRO A 83 -88.70 4.97 -0.10
C PRO A 83 -90.00 4.14 -0.04
N PRO A 84 -90.03 3.06 0.78
CA PRO A 84 -91.26 2.57 1.38
C PRO A 84 -91.29 2.66 2.91
N ARG A 85 -92.20 3.49 3.41
CA ARG A 85 -93.02 3.36 4.65
C ARG A 85 -92.43 2.74 5.93
N GLY A 86 -92.31 3.56 6.99
CA GLY A 86 -92.29 3.12 8.39
C GLY A 86 -92.24 4.28 9.42
N CYS A 87 -93.34 4.57 10.10
CA CYS A 87 -93.48 5.62 11.15
C CYS A 87 -92.47 5.47 12.33
N ARG A 88 -92.12 6.47 13.15
CA ARG A 88 -92.73 7.76 13.59
C ARG A 88 -91.63 8.80 13.98
N GLY A 89 -91.89 10.12 13.98
CA GLY A 89 -91.00 11.09 14.68
C GLY A 89 -90.98 12.58 14.29
N LEU A 90 -92.14 13.26 14.22
CA LEU A 90 -92.42 14.73 14.20
C LEU A 90 -91.29 15.81 14.02
N HIS A 91 -91.51 16.74 13.08
CA HIS A 91 -90.90 18.10 12.98
C HIS A 91 -91.57 19.10 14.00
N ILE A 92 -91.25 20.40 14.21
CA ILE A 92 -90.77 21.56 13.40
C ILE A 92 -90.17 22.67 14.34
N ALA A 93 -89.11 23.42 13.95
CA ALA A 93 -88.88 24.89 14.16
C ALA A 93 -87.40 25.36 14.04
N LEU A 94 -87.15 26.63 13.67
CA LEU A 94 -85.83 27.33 13.54
C LEU A 94 -85.60 28.35 14.68
N PRO A 95 -84.44 29.04 14.82
CA PRO A 95 -83.05 28.56 15.00
C PRO A 95 -82.37 29.26 16.22
N PRO A 96 -81.08 29.00 16.52
CA PRO A 96 -80.29 30.01 17.24
C PRO A 96 -78.90 30.33 16.64
N VAL A 97 -78.58 31.62 16.66
CA VAL A 97 -77.23 32.20 16.48
C VAL A 97 -76.34 31.82 17.66
N VAL A 98 -75.03 31.67 17.45
CA VAL A 98 -74.05 31.58 18.55
C VAL A 98 -73.07 32.75 18.52
N ILE A 99 -72.90 33.36 19.69
CA ILE A 99 -72.04 34.51 19.95
C ILE A 99 -70.58 34.04 20.06
N LEU A 100 -69.67 34.67 19.32
CA LEU A 100 -68.23 34.48 19.51
C LEU A 100 -67.79 35.05 20.86
N SER A 101 -67.00 34.28 21.61
CA SER A 101 -66.42 34.77 22.86
C SER A 101 -65.49 35.95 22.60
N LYS A 102 -65.29 36.82 23.61
CA LYS A 102 -64.37 37.96 23.48
C LYS A 102 -62.95 37.51 23.09
N ALA A 103 -62.52 36.31 23.49
CA ALA A 103 -61.25 35.73 23.08
C ALA A 103 -61.20 35.40 21.58
N ALA A 104 -62.27 34.83 21.01
CA ALA A 104 -62.36 34.56 19.58
C ALA A 104 -62.54 35.85 18.74
N TYR A 105 -63.20 36.88 19.30
CA TYR A 105 -63.22 38.22 18.71
C TYR A 105 -61.86 38.93 18.80
N SER A 106 -61.08 38.69 19.86
CA SER A 106 -59.72 39.21 20.03
C SER A 106 -58.67 38.57 19.11
N LEU A 107 -58.99 37.47 18.42
CA LEU A 107 -58.22 37.00 17.26
C LEU A 107 -58.39 37.88 16.00
N LEU A 108 -59.41 38.75 15.99
CA LEU A 108 -59.80 39.58 14.84
C LEU A 108 -59.66 41.09 15.12
N GLY A 109 -59.69 41.50 16.39
CA GLY A 109 -59.55 42.91 16.80
C GLY A 109 -58.09 43.33 17.04
N SER A 110 -57.57 44.22 16.18
CA SER A 110 -56.22 44.80 16.30
C SER A 110 -55.99 45.53 17.64
N GLN A 111 -54.88 45.25 18.31
CA GLN A 111 -54.38 46.04 19.44
C GLN A 111 -52.87 46.20 19.45
N LYS A 112 -52.43 47.37 19.95
CA LYS A 112 -51.03 47.78 20.04
C LYS A 112 -50.36 47.20 21.29
N GLY A 113 -49.10 46.81 21.18
CA GLY A 113 -48.17 46.77 22.31
C GLY A 113 -48.36 45.66 23.35
N SER A 114 -47.97 44.42 23.03
CA SER A 114 -47.50 43.45 24.04
C SER A 114 -46.57 42.42 23.41
N ARG A 115 -45.65 41.85 24.21
CA ARG A 115 -44.66 40.85 23.81
C ARG A 115 -45.29 39.47 23.60
N LEU A 116 -45.97 39.26 22.48
CA LEU A 116 -46.10 37.91 21.93
C LEU A 116 -44.78 37.57 21.20
N PRO A 117 -44.25 36.33 21.33
CA PRO A 117 -43.16 35.91 20.46
C PRO A 117 -43.67 36.00 19.02
N PRO A 118 -42.93 36.61 18.07
CA PRO A 118 -43.36 36.65 16.69
C PRO A 118 -43.47 35.20 16.23
N SER A 119 -44.69 34.80 15.82
CA SER A 119 -44.94 33.49 15.26
C SER A 119 -44.18 33.39 13.94
N SER A 120 -42.94 32.89 14.03
CA SER A 120 -42.10 32.57 12.89
C SER A 120 -42.67 31.34 12.20
N SER A 121 -43.81 31.54 11.53
CA SER A 121 -44.31 30.61 10.53
C SER A 121 -43.28 30.58 9.41
N LEU A 122 -42.40 29.57 9.46
CA LEU A 122 -41.79 29.08 8.24
C LEU A 122 -42.93 28.88 7.24
N LEU A 123 -42.90 29.63 6.14
CA LEU A 123 -43.75 29.31 5.00
C LEU A 123 -43.18 28.02 4.39
N PRO A 124 -44.04 27.10 3.93
CA PRO A 124 -43.55 25.90 3.30
C PRO A 124 -42.87 26.31 1.98
N HIS A 125 -41.81 25.62 1.58
CA HIS A 125 -41.26 25.77 0.23
C HIS A 125 -42.38 25.54 -0.81
N ALA A 126 -42.30 26.16 -1.99
CA ALA A 126 -43.36 26.04 -3.02
C ALA A 126 -43.69 24.58 -3.40
N ASP A 127 -42.71 23.69 -3.22
CA ASP A 127 -42.79 22.27 -3.56
C ASP A 127 -43.30 21.38 -2.42
N VAL A 128 -43.62 21.96 -1.25
CA VAL A 128 -44.24 21.24 -0.13
C VAL A 128 -45.47 22.02 0.38
N ALA A 129 -46.39 21.34 1.05
CA ALA A 129 -47.52 21.95 1.73
C ALA A 129 -47.47 21.63 3.23
N TRP A 130 -48.13 22.42 4.09
CA TRP A 130 -48.34 22.00 5.47
C TRP A 130 -49.42 20.89 5.50
N VAL A 131 -49.15 19.78 6.18
CA VAL A 131 -50.08 18.66 6.39
C VAL A 131 -51.32 19.11 7.17
N SER A 132 -51.17 20.10 8.05
CA SER A 132 -52.27 20.68 8.81
C SER A 132 -52.06 22.16 9.13
N SER A 133 -53.17 22.91 9.14
CA SER A 133 -53.25 24.27 9.67
C SER A 133 -53.15 24.32 11.20
N LEU A 134 -53.41 23.20 11.90
CA LEU A 134 -53.39 23.06 13.36
C LEU A 134 -52.06 22.53 13.92
N ARG A 135 -50.98 22.63 13.13
CA ARG A 135 -49.63 22.21 13.58
C ARG A 135 -49.17 23.01 14.81
N PRO A 136 -48.40 22.42 15.75
CA PRO A 136 -47.85 23.13 16.91
C PRO A 136 -47.02 24.35 16.50
N GLY A 137 -46.98 25.40 17.32
CA GLY A 137 -46.11 26.55 17.05
C GLY A 137 -44.63 26.20 17.19
N LEU A 138 -43.78 26.72 16.30
CA LEU A 138 -42.33 26.63 16.44
C LEU A 138 -41.88 27.48 17.64
N HIS A 139 -41.23 26.84 18.63
CA HIS A 139 -40.62 27.56 19.73
C HIS A 139 -39.30 28.20 19.27
N LYS A 140 -38.98 29.38 19.79
CA LYS A 140 -37.84 30.18 19.32
C LYS A 140 -36.48 29.55 19.65
N ASP A 141 -36.46 28.68 20.66
CA ASP A 141 -35.27 28.03 21.23
C ASP A 141 -35.12 26.56 20.80
N MET A 142 -35.91 26.06 19.84
CA MET A 142 -35.72 24.72 19.28
C MET A 142 -34.36 24.60 18.59
N SER A 143 -33.68 23.48 18.81
CA SER A 143 -32.46 23.11 18.09
C SER A 143 -32.70 22.97 16.58
N SER A 144 -31.63 23.04 15.80
CA SER A 144 -31.68 22.82 14.34
C SER A 144 -32.23 21.44 13.97
N GLU A 145 -31.96 20.43 14.80
CA GLU A 145 -32.47 19.06 14.64
C GLU A 145 -33.98 18.98 14.88
N GLU A 146 -34.48 19.58 15.96
CA GLU A 146 -35.92 19.66 16.26
C GLU A 146 -36.67 20.47 15.20
N GLN A 147 -36.12 21.59 14.73
CA GLN A 147 -36.70 22.37 13.63
C GLN A 147 -36.77 21.54 12.33
N SER A 148 -35.73 20.75 12.04
CA SER A 148 -35.67 19.86 10.88
C SER A 148 -36.67 18.70 10.98
N LEU A 149 -36.78 18.05 12.14
CA LEU A 149 -37.77 17.01 12.43
C LEU A 149 -39.20 17.56 12.34
N TYR A 150 -39.47 18.72 12.96
CA TYR A 150 -40.75 19.40 12.87
C TYR A 150 -41.13 19.69 11.40
N TYR A 151 -40.22 20.26 10.61
CA TYR A 151 -40.49 20.56 9.20
C TYR A 151 -40.79 19.28 8.40
N ARG A 152 -40.04 18.20 8.64
CA ARG A 152 -40.23 16.88 7.99
C ARG A 152 -41.52 16.17 8.42
N GLN A 153 -41.95 16.35 9.67
CA GLN A 153 -43.18 15.76 10.21
C GLN A 153 -44.42 16.48 9.67
N TRP A 154 -44.40 17.82 9.66
CA TRP A 154 -45.59 18.64 9.41
C TRP A 154 -45.74 19.14 7.97
N THR A 155 -44.78 18.91 7.06
CA THR A 155 -44.95 19.18 5.62
C THR A 155 -45.30 17.93 4.80
N SER A 156 -45.86 18.09 3.61
CA SER A 156 -46.09 17.03 2.61
C SER A 156 -45.48 17.43 1.27
N ALA A 157 -44.73 16.52 0.66
CA ALA A 157 -44.11 16.72 -0.65
C ALA A 157 -45.19 16.81 -1.76
N ARG A 158 -45.02 17.74 -2.70
CA ARG A 158 -45.80 17.79 -3.96
C ARG A 158 -45.11 16.96 -5.04
N GLN A 159 -45.80 16.68 -6.15
CA GLN A 159 -45.34 15.77 -7.21
C GLN A 159 -43.93 16.03 -7.77
N HIS A 160 -43.50 17.30 -7.82
CA HIS A 160 -42.18 17.72 -8.30
C HIS A 160 -41.09 17.72 -7.21
N HIS A 161 -41.44 17.47 -5.94
CA HIS A 161 -40.50 17.43 -4.84
C HIS A 161 -39.84 16.06 -4.71
N ALA A 162 -38.54 16.02 -4.48
CA ALA A 162 -37.76 14.78 -4.46
C ALA A 162 -38.10 13.79 -3.30
N ASP A 163 -39.04 14.12 -2.40
CA ASP A 163 -39.58 13.20 -1.37
C ASP A 163 -41.02 12.71 -1.71
N TYR A 164 -41.57 13.02 -2.89
CA TYR A 164 -42.94 12.63 -3.24
C TYR A 164 -43.18 11.11 -3.28
N SER A 165 -42.16 10.35 -3.68
CA SER A 165 -42.17 8.88 -3.67
C SER A 165 -41.99 8.26 -2.28
N ASN A 166 -41.54 9.02 -1.28
CA ASN A 166 -41.35 8.56 0.10
C ASN A 166 -42.66 8.65 0.90
N GLN A 167 -43.71 7.98 0.42
CA GLN A 167 -44.98 7.91 1.15
C GLN A 167 -44.82 7.11 2.45
N PRO A 168 -45.52 7.47 3.53
CA PRO A 168 -45.44 6.74 4.79
C PRO A 168 -45.97 5.32 4.62
N ASP A 169 -45.25 4.36 5.20
CA ASP A 169 -45.61 2.94 5.14
C ASP A 169 -46.92 2.69 5.92
N PRO A 170 -47.99 2.12 5.30
CA PRO A 170 -49.32 2.06 5.91
C PRO A 170 -49.40 1.34 7.26
N ALA A 171 -48.43 0.47 7.57
CA ALA A 171 -48.39 -0.31 8.80
C ALA A 171 -47.71 0.41 9.99
N SER A 172 -46.82 1.37 9.74
CA SER A 172 -46.00 2.01 10.79
C SER A 172 -46.21 3.51 10.94
N GLY A 173 -46.77 4.18 9.92
CA GLY A 173 -46.94 5.64 9.89
C GLY A 173 -45.62 6.44 9.83
N ALA A 174 -44.47 5.77 9.88
CA ALA A 174 -43.15 6.38 9.78
C ALA A 174 -42.84 6.70 8.31
N ARG A 175 -42.29 7.89 8.06
CA ARG A 175 -41.78 8.27 6.74
C ARG A 175 -40.32 7.84 6.61
N THR A 176 -40.01 7.11 5.54
CA THR A 176 -38.65 6.74 5.13
C THR A 176 -37.90 7.96 4.59
N LEU A 177 -37.49 8.85 5.49
CA LEU A 177 -36.73 10.06 5.19
C LEU A 177 -35.28 9.70 4.86
N HIS A 178 -34.78 10.13 3.70
CA HIS A 178 -33.40 9.84 3.30
C HIS A 178 -32.40 10.56 4.22
N PRO A 179 -31.49 9.84 4.92
CA PRO A 179 -30.70 10.40 6.03
C PRO A 179 -29.71 11.49 5.59
N ARG A 180 -29.34 11.55 4.31
CA ARG A 180 -28.39 12.54 3.77
C ARG A 180 -29.04 13.86 3.31
N ARG A 181 -30.34 14.10 3.61
CA ARG A 181 -31.02 15.37 3.31
C ARG A 181 -30.87 16.34 4.48
N LEU A 182 -30.47 17.57 4.18
CA LEU A 182 -30.19 18.63 5.17
C LEU A 182 -31.17 19.79 4.99
N LEU A 183 -31.67 20.37 6.08
CA LEU A 183 -32.49 21.57 6.07
C LEU A 183 -31.65 22.77 6.49
N LEU A 184 -31.43 23.73 5.58
CA LEU A 184 -30.69 24.96 5.87
C LEU A 184 -31.68 26.06 6.30
N THR A 185 -31.80 26.29 7.62
CA THR A 185 -32.62 27.38 8.17
C THR A 185 -31.79 28.65 8.38
N GLY A 186 -32.44 29.82 8.39
CA GLY A 186 -31.79 31.09 8.66
C GLY A 186 -32.66 32.31 8.37
N PRO A 187 -32.41 33.48 8.99
CA PRO A 187 -33.30 34.64 8.89
C PRO A 187 -33.39 35.22 7.46
N PRO A 188 -34.41 36.06 7.16
CA PRO A 188 -34.52 36.75 5.88
C PRO A 188 -33.23 37.52 5.54
N GLN A 189 -32.84 37.56 4.26
CA GLN A 189 -31.71 38.34 3.73
C GLN A 189 -30.29 37.99 4.26
N VAL A 190 -30.13 37.07 5.21
CA VAL A 190 -28.81 36.64 5.76
C VAL A 190 -28.06 35.68 4.82
N GLY A 191 -27.96 36.02 3.54
CA GLY A 191 -27.04 35.35 2.59
C GLY A 191 -27.19 33.82 2.43
N LYS A 192 -28.37 33.23 2.72
CA LYS A 192 -28.57 31.76 2.71
C LYS A 192 -28.06 31.05 1.44
N THR A 193 -28.27 31.66 0.26
CA THR A 193 -27.75 31.15 -1.01
C THR A 193 -26.22 31.12 -1.04
N GLY A 194 -25.57 32.16 -0.51
CA GLY A 194 -24.12 32.22 -0.33
C GLY A 194 -23.61 31.17 0.67
N SER A 195 -24.32 30.96 1.80
CA SER A 195 -24.01 29.90 2.77
C SER A 195 -24.15 28.50 2.15
N TYR A 196 -25.18 28.27 1.33
CA TYR A 196 -25.37 27.02 0.59
C TYR A 196 -24.27 26.80 -0.45
N LEU A 197 -23.93 27.82 -1.25
CA LEU A 197 -22.84 27.73 -2.22
C LEU A 197 -21.47 27.52 -1.55
N GLN A 198 -21.23 28.14 -0.40
CA GLN A 198 -20.02 27.92 0.40
C GLN A 198 -20.01 26.51 1.03
N PHE A 199 -21.15 25.99 1.49
CA PHE A 199 -21.27 24.61 1.93
C PHE A 199 -20.99 23.63 0.77
N LEU A 200 -21.57 23.84 -0.42
CA LEU A 200 -21.27 23.06 -1.61
C LEU A 200 -19.79 23.16 -2.00
N ARG A 201 -19.16 24.32 -1.89
CA ARG A 201 -17.73 24.52 -2.15
C ARG A 201 -16.84 23.77 -1.15
N ILE A 202 -17.22 23.76 0.14
CA ILE A 202 -16.52 23.00 1.18
C ILE A 202 -16.71 21.50 0.93
N LEU A 203 -17.94 21.06 0.71
CA LEU A 203 -18.27 19.67 0.39
C LEU A 203 -17.48 19.22 -0.84
N PHE A 204 -17.56 19.92 -1.96
CA PHE A 204 -16.81 19.62 -3.19
C PHE A 204 -15.29 19.52 -2.96
N ARG A 205 -14.71 20.40 -2.15
CA ARG A 205 -13.29 20.30 -1.76
C ARG A 205 -13.01 19.06 -0.91
N MET A 206 -13.90 18.68 0.01
CA MET A 206 -13.79 17.43 0.76
C MET A 206 -13.95 16.22 -0.16
N LEU A 207 -14.86 16.26 -1.14
CA LEU A 207 -15.02 15.19 -2.15
C LEU A 207 -13.71 14.99 -2.93
N ILE A 208 -13.08 16.08 -3.41
CA ILE A 208 -11.79 16.00 -4.10
C ILE A 208 -10.71 15.42 -3.19
N ARG A 209 -10.56 15.93 -1.95
CA ARG A 209 -9.54 15.43 -1.01
C ARG A 209 -9.70 13.97 -0.62
N LEU A 210 -10.91 13.42 -0.65
CA LEU A 210 -11.16 12.01 -0.40
C LEU A 210 -11.01 11.13 -1.66
N LEU A 211 -10.86 11.74 -2.84
CA LEU A 211 -10.43 11.10 -4.09
C LEU A 211 -8.93 11.26 -4.35
N GLU A 212 -8.23 12.10 -3.61
CA GLU A 212 -6.78 12.19 -3.61
C GLU A 212 -6.16 11.04 -2.81
N VAL A 213 -5.07 10.47 -3.31
CA VAL A 213 -4.24 9.49 -2.62
C VAL A 213 -2.77 9.87 -2.79
N ASP A 214 -2.05 10.02 -1.68
CA ASP A 214 -0.59 10.12 -1.73
C ASP A 214 -0.01 8.78 -2.17
N VAL A 215 0.72 8.78 -3.28
CA VAL A 215 1.48 7.63 -3.78
C VAL A 215 2.97 7.95 -3.74
N TYR A 216 3.81 6.92 -3.60
CA TYR A 216 5.25 7.09 -3.76
C TYR A 216 5.59 7.45 -5.21
N ASP A 217 6.43 8.46 -5.39
CA ASP A 217 7.13 8.71 -6.65
C ASP A 217 8.55 8.18 -6.54
N GLU A 218 8.90 7.24 -7.40
CA GLU A 218 10.15 6.48 -7.31
C GLU A 218 11.09 6.92 -8.44
N GLU A 219 11.43 8.21 -8.47
CA GLU A 219 12.19 8.86 -9.54
C GLU A 219 13.55 8.20 -9.84
N GLU A 220 14.18 7.66 -8.81
CA GLU A 220 15.48 6.95 -8.85
C GLU A 220 15.39 5.60 -9.58
N ILE A 221 14.19 5.03 -9.76
CA ILE A 221 14.04 3.76 -10.50
C ILE A 221 14.29 4.02 -11.98
N ASN A 222 15.26 3.28 -12.53
CA ASN A 222 15.69 3.27 -13.95
C ASN A 222 16.68 4.37 -14.39
N THR A 223 17.37 5.08 -13.48
CA THR A 223 18.39 6.09 -13.88
C THR A 223 19.60 5.47 -14.58
N ASP A 224 20.00 4.26 -14.16
CA ASP A 224 21.29 3.65 -14.50
C ASP A 224 21.20 2.60 -15.63
N HIS A 225 20.24 2.74 -16.56
CA HIS A 225 20.08 1.80 -17.69
C HIS A 225 21.26 1.86 -18.66
N ASN A 226 22.21 0.98 -18.41
CA ASN A 226 23.42 0.83 -19.20
C ASN A 226 23.10 0.32 -20.63
N GLU A 227 23.57 1.05 -21.65
CA GLU A 227 23.34 0.84 -23.10
C GLU A 227 23.46 -0.63 -23.59
N ASN A 228 24.23 -1.47 -22.90
CA ASN A 228 24.46 -2.88 -23.24
C ASN A 228 23.24 -3.81 -23.08
N SER A 229 22.11 -3.35 -22.51
CA SER A 229 20.88 -4.17 -22.35
C SER A 229 19.96 -4.19 -23.59
N ARG A 230 20.40 -3.60 -24.72
CA ARG A 230 19.70 -3.63 -26.01
C ARG A 230 19.66 -5.06 -26.61
N ALA A 231 18.65 -5.83 -26.23
CA ALA A 231 18.18 -6.92 -27.08
C ALA A 231 17.59 -6.31 -28.37
N SER A 232 18.01 -6.80 -29.52
CA SER A 232 17.52 -6.36 -30.82
C SER A 232 16.14 -6.97 -31.13
N GLN A 233 15.11 -6.48 -30.43
CA GLN A 233 13.71 -6.74 -30.77
C GLN A 233 13.16 -5.57 -31.59
N SER A 234 12.27 -5.86 -32.54
CA SER A 234 11.58 -4.84 -33.33
C SER A 234 10.69 -3.98 -32.44
N GLU A 235 10.81 -2.66 -32.57
CA GLU A 235 9.98 -1.70 -31.84
C GLU A 235 8.49 -1.98 -32.14
N GLY A 236 7.71 -2.25 -31.08
CA GLY A 236 6.25 -2.45 -31.17
C GLY A 236 5.70 -3.82 -30.77
N GLU A 237 6.52 -4.84 -30.47
CA GLU A 237 5.98 -6.14 -30.02
C GLU A 237 5.40 -6.08 -28.57
N PRO A 238 4.17 -6.59 -28.33
CA PRO A 238 3.50 -6.49 -27.03
C PRO A 238 3.97 -7.48 -25.95
N TRP A 239 4.73 -8.53 -26.33
CA TRP A 239 5.25 -9.55 -25.42
C TRP A 239 6.70 -9.93 -25.80
N PRO A 240 7.52 -10.39 -24.84
CA PRO A 240 8.90 -10.79 -25.13
C PRO A 240 8.95 -12.11 -25.91
N ASP A 241 9.69 -12.16 -27.02
CA ASP A 241 10.15 -13.44 -27.58
C ASP A 241 11.03 -14.18 -26.57
N ILE A 242 10.68 -15.43 -26.28
CA ILE A 242 11.33 -16.27 -25.28
C ILE A 242 12.80 -16.62 -25.64
N GLU A 243 13.12 -16.80 -26.92
CA GLU A 243 14.45 -17.26 -27.34
C GLU A 243 15.50 -16.15 -27.28
N THR A 244 15.05 -14.92 -27.50
CA THR A 244 15.82 -13.69 -27.32
C THR A 244 15.89 -13.32 -25.84
N PHE A 245 14.76 -13.36 -25.13
CA PHE A 245 14.68 -13.00 -23.72
C PHE A 245 15.46 -13.95 -22.79
N SER A 246 15.50 -15.25 -23.10
CA SER A 246 16.28 -16.22 -22.33
C SER A 246 17.79 -15.96 -22.34
N LYS A 247 18.29 -15.23 -23.33
CA LYS A 247 19.70 -14.83 -23.48
C LYS A 247 20.03 -13.46 -22.85
N MET A 248 19.02 -12.66 -22.51
CA MET A 248 19.22 -11.37 -21.85
C MET A 248 19.83 -11.59 -20.45
N PRO A 249 20.87 -10.84 -20.04
CA PRO A 249 21.44 -10.97 -18.70
C PRO A 249 20.44 -10.49 -17.64
N PHE A 250 20.46 -11.14 -16.48
CA PHE A 250 19.70 -10.69 -15.31
C PHE A 250 20.46 -9.57 -14.59
N ASP A 251 19.82 -8.42 -14.44
CA ASP A 251 20.32 -7.32 -13.63
C ASP A 251 20.09 -7.63 -12.14
N VAL A 252 21.18 -7.98 -11.45
CA VAL A 252 21.20 -8.25 -10.02
C VAL A 252 21.08 -6.99 -9.16
N SER A 253 21.23 -5.80 -9.76
CA SER A 253 21.18 -4.52 -9.06
C SER A 253 19.75 -4.23 -8.56
N VAL A 254 19.62 -3.81 -7.30
CA VAL A 254 18.33 -3.50 -6.69
C VAL A 254 18.06 -2.00 -6.82
N HIS A 255 17.24 -1.61 -7.80
CA HIS A 255 16.94 -0.21 -8.13
C HIS A 255 15.80 0.42 -7.31
N ASP A 256 15.11 -0.36 -6.48
CA ASP A 256 13.92 0.09 -5.74
C ASP A 256 14.33 0.90 -4.48
N PRO A 257 13.94 2.18 -4.33
CA PRO A 257 14.33 3.05 -3.22
C PRO A 257 13.88 2.56 -1.84
N LYS A 258 12.93 1.63 -1.76
CA LYS A 258 12.61 0.86 -0.54
C LYS A 258 13.85 0.17 0.06
N TYR A 259 14.83 -0.14 -0.78
CA TYR A 259 16.03 -0.89 -0.44
C TYR A 259 17.32 -0.04 -0.50
N SER A 260 17.23 1.29 -0.54
CA SER A 260 18.42 2.18 -0.56
C SER A 260 19.38 1.97 0.62
N LEU A 261 18.84 1.63 1.80
CA LEU A 261 19.61 1.33 3.02
C LEU A 261 20.12 -0.13 3.10
N MET A 262 20.14 -0.86 1.98
CA MET A 262 20.56 -2.26 1.91
C MET A 262 21.94 -2.46 1.32
N SER A 263 22.57 -3.58 1.70
CA SER A 263 23.77 -4.06 1.01
C SER A 263 23.55 -4.27 -0.48
N LEU A 264 24.36 -3.58 -1.28
CA LEU A 264 24.35 -3.70 -2.74
C LEU A 264 24.73 -5.12 -3.16
N VAL A 265 24.08 -5.66 -4.19
CA VAL A 265 24.51 -6.92 -4.81
C VAL A 265 25.71 -6.65 -5.69
N TYR A 266 26.77 -7.44 -5.51
CA TYR A 266 28.04 -7.27 -6.22
C TYR A 266 27.87 -7.42 -7.73
N THR A 267 28.49 -6.50 -8.48
CA THR A 267 28.71 -6.59 -9.92
C THR A 267 30.14 -6.15 -10.24
N GLU A 268 30.68 -6.61 -11.37
CA GLU A 268 31.98 -6.15 -11.87
C GLU A 268 32.02 -4.61 -12.07
N LYS A 269 30.89 -4.01 -12.47
CA LYS A 269 30.74 -2.55 -12.58
C LYS A 269 30.92 -1.86 -11.23
N LEU A 270 30.30 -2.39 -10.17
CA LEU A 270 30.40 -1.84 -8.81
C LEU A 270 31.85 -1.93 -8.28
N ALA A 271 32.59 -2.97 -8.65
CA ALA A 271 34.03 -3.07 -8.37
C ALA A 271 34.87 -2.02 -9.13
N GLY A 272 34.40 -1.53 -10.28
CA GLY A 272 35.06 -0.49 -11.06
C GLY A 272 35.00 0.92 -10.44
N VAL A 273 34.05 1.18 -9.53
CA VAL A 273 33.82 2.51 -8.95
C VAL A 273 35.03 2.95 -8.10
N LYS A 274 35.48 4.20 -8.30
CA LYS A 274 36.60 4.78 -7.54
C LYS A 274 36.15 5.17 -6.12
N GLN A 275 36.93 4.78 -5.12
CA GLN A 275 36.63 5.05 -3.70
C GLN A 275 36.54 6.54 -3.32
N GLU A 276 37.10 7.44 -4.13
CA GLU A 276 37.04 8.89 -3.88
C GLU A 276 35.62 9.44 -4.04
N VAL A 277 34.83 8.91 -4.98
CA VAL A 277 33.41 9.27 -5.18
C VAL A 277 32.54 8.76 -4.01
N ILE A 278 32.96 7.68 -3.34
CA ILE A 278 32.21 7.07 -2.24
C ILE A 278 32.26 7.94 -0.98
N LYS A 279 33.27 8.81 -0.81
CA LYS A 279 33.36 9.72 0.35
C LYS A 279 32.32 10.85 0.36
N GLU A 280 31.64 11.10 -0.76
CA GLU A 280 30.53 12.06 -0.83
C GLU A 280 29.19 11.47 -0.39
N TYR A 281 29.10 10.14 -0.19
CA TYR A 281 28.04 9.52 0.61
C TYR A 281 28.26 9.83 2.10
N LYS A 282 28.10 11.11 2.46
CA LYS A 282 27.79 11.48 3.84
C LYS A 282 26.54 10.72 4.27
N VAL A 283 26.47 10.43 5.57
CA VAL A 283 25.24 10.01 6.23
C VAL A 283 24.29 11.21 6.24
N GLU A 284 23.66 11.50 5.10
CA GLU A 284 22.40 12.24 5.09
C GLU A 284 21.36 11.39 5.81
N GLU A 285 20.49 12.05 6.59
CA GLU A 285 19.30 11.38 7.11
C GLU A 285 18.52 10.74 5.96
N PRO A 286 17.91 9.55 6.17
CA PRO A 286 17.29 8.80 5.08
C PRO A 286 16.28 9.68 4.35
N ARG A 287 16.60 10.07 3.11
CA ARG A 287 15.77 10.95 2.30
C ARG A 287 14.36 10.38 2.28
N LYS A 288 13.42 11.17 2.81
CA LYS A 288 12.02 10.75 2.91
C LYS A 288 11.52 10.52 1.49
N ARG A 289 11.32 9.24 1.12
CA ARG A 289 10.81 8.84 -0.21
C ARG A 289 9.69 9.76 -0.64
N GLU A 290 9.86 10.34 -1.82
CA GLU A 290 8.97 11.38 -2.32
C GLU A 290 7.57 10.82 -2.56
N THR A 291 6.58 11.69 -2.41
CA THR A 291 5.17 11.31 -2.54
C THR A 291 4.41 12.37 -3.30
N MET A 292 3.59 11.94 -4.25
CA MET A 292 2.68 12.80 -4.99
C MET A 292 1.22 12.47 -4.66
N SER A 293 0.41 13.51 -4.47
CA SER A 293 -1.04 13.38 -4.39
C SER A 293 -1.58 13.13 -5.80
N MET A 294 -2.21 11.97 -6.00
CA MET A 294 -2.81 11.54 -7.25
C MET A 294 -4.31 11.39 -7.10
N MET A 295 -5.05 11.78 -8.13
CA MET A 295 -6.49 11.51 -8.19
C MET A 295 -6.73 10.02 -8.46
N LEU A 296 -7.49 9.37 -7.58
CA LEU A 296 -7.98 8.01 -7.78
C LEU A 296 -8.76 7.91 -9.09
N THR A 297 -8.38 6.93 -9.92
CA THR A 297 -9.08 6.66 -11.18
C THR A 297 -10.46 6.06 -10.95
N LYS A 298 -11.31 6.02 -11.97
CA LYS A 298 -12.62 5.31 -11.91
C LYS A 298 -12.51 3.81 -11.50
N TYR A 299 -11.32 3.23 -11.57
CA TYR A 299 -11.04 1.84 -11.16
C TYR A 299 -10.72 1.71 -9.66
N ALA A 300 -10.32 2.80 -9.00
CA ALA A 300 -9.86 2.82 -7.60
C ALA A 300 -10.60 3.80 -6.68
N ALA A 301 -11.31 4.78 -7.23
CA ALA A 301 -12.11 5.81 -6.54
C ALA A 301 -13.34 5.27 -5.77
N TYR A 302 -13.36 3.96 -5.51
CA TYR A 302 -14.54 3.24 -5.09
C TYR A 302 -14.98 3.55 -3.65
N ASN A 303 -14.03 3.45 -2.70
CA ASN A 303 -14.30 3.58 -1.25
C ASN A 303 -14.93 4.92 -0.86
N THR A 304 -14.90 5.90 -1.77
CA THR A 304 -15.25 7.28 -1.47
C THR A 304 -16.70 7.64 -1.81
N PHE A 305 -17.19 7.36 -3.04
CA PHE A 305 -18.48 7.92 -3.51
C PHE A 305 -19.38 7.00 -4.36
N HIS A 306 -18.98 5.77 -4.70
CA HIS A 306 -19.69 4.98 -5.71
C HIS A 306 -20.84 4.11 -5.13
N HIS A 307 -22.00 4.71 -4.88
CA HIS A 307 -23.19 4.04 -4.33
C HIS A 307 -24.08 3.36 -5.38
N CYS A 308 -23.55 2.42 -6.18
CA CYS A 308 -24.42 1.54 -6.99
C CYS A 308 -24.76 0.23 -6.25
N GLU A 309 -25.76 -0.53 -6.71
CA GLU A 309 -26.25 -1.71 -5.99
C GLU A 309 -25.20 -2.84 -5.92
N GLN A 310 -24.46 -3.06 -7.01
CA GLN A 310 -23.35 -4.02 -7.09
C GLN A 310 -22.21 -3.68 -6.12
N CYS A 311 -22.06 -2.39 -5.83
CA CYS A 311 -21.08 -1.86 -4.90
C CYS A 311 -21.50 -2.09 -3.44
N HIS A 312 -22.76 -1.83 -3.12
CA HIS A 312 -23.32 -2.18 -1.81
C HIS A 312 -23.19 -3.68 -1.52
N GLN A 313 -23.42 -4.56 -2.50
CA GLN A 313 -23.17 -6.02 -2.36
C GLN A 313 -21.70 -6.40 -2.07
N TYR A 314 -20.73 -5.53 -2.38
CA TYR A 314 -19.32 -5.77 -2.08
C TYR A 314 -18.93 -5.37 -0.64
N MET A 315 -19.62 -4.40 -0.04
CA MET A 315 -19.33 -3.89 1.31
C MET A 315 -20.30 -4.39 2.40
N ASP A 316 -21.59 -4.52 2.08
CA ASP A 316 -22.63 -4.93 3.02
C ASP A 316 -22.85 -6.44 2.98
N PHE A 317 -23.25 -7.02 4.12
CA PHE A 317 -23.49 -8.47 4.24
C PHE A 317 -24.77 -8.87 3.48
N THR A 318 -24.63 -9.20 2.19
CA THR A 318 -25.74 -9.71 1.36
C THR A 318 -25.63 -11.23 1.18
N PRO A 319 -26.69 -12.02 1.46
CA PRO A 319 -26.66 -13.49 1.40
C PRO A 319 -26.59 -14.09 -0.02
N THR A 320 -26.36 -13.27 -1.04
CA THR A 320 -26.15 -13.66 -2.45
C THR A 320 -24.71 -14.10 -2.76
N SER A 321 -23.93 -14.49 -1.74
CA SER A 321 -22.51 -14.87 -1.82
C SER A 321 -22.23 -16.17 -2.60
N GLN A 322 -23.25 -16.87 -3.09
CA GLN A 322 -23.17 -18.11 -3.88
C GLN A 322 -22.27 -18.01 -5.12
N SER A 323 -22.03 -16.81 -5.65
CA SER A 323 -21.14 -16.62 -6.81
C SER A 323 -19.68 -17.03 -6.55
N LYS A 324 -19.18 -16.87 -5.31
CA LYS A 324 -17.77 -17.17 -4.96
C LYS A 324 -17.51 -18.66 -4.75
N GLU A 325 -18.53 -19.46 -4.42
CA GLU A 325 -18.42 -20.92 -4.27
C GLU A 325 -17.98 -21.61 -5.58
N SER A 326 -18.25 -20.97 -6.73
CA SER A 326 -17.84 -21.47 -8.06
C SER A 326 -16.32 -21.63 -8.22
N HIS A 327 -15.51 -20.95 -7.41
CA HIS A 327 -14.05 -21.06 -7.40
C HIS A 327 -13.52 -22.23 -6.55
N PHE A 328 -14.39 -22.97 -5.86
CA PHE A 328 -13.99 -23.99 -4.88
C PHE A 328 -14.59 -25.37 -5.19
N VAL A 329 -13.93 -26.41 -4.69
CA VAL A 329 -14.39 -27.80 -4.68
C VAL A 329 -14.60 -28.19 -3.22
N PHE A 330 -15.82 -28.56 -2.89
CA PHE A 330 -16.19 -29.06 -1.56
C PHE A 330 -16.47 -30.55 -1.64
N SER A 331 -16.15 -31.25 -0.55
CA SER A 331 -16.34 -32.70 -0.45
C SER A 331 -17.79 -33.11 -0.66
N LYS A 332 -18.01 -34.37 -1.08
CA LYS A 332 -19.35 -34.94 -1.35
C LYS A 332 -20.29 -34.91 -0.14
N GLN A 333 -19.77 -34.71 1.07
CA GLN A 333 -20.53 -34.54 2.32
C GLN A 333 -20.86 -33.06 2.64
N GLY A 334 -20.41 -32.12 1.82
CA GLY A 334 -20.76 -30.69 1.85
C GLY A 334 -20.14 -29.87 2.99
N ARG A 335 -19.16 -30.41 3.73
CA ARG A 335 -18.65 -29.79 4.98
C ARG A 335 -17.20 -29.33 4.97
N HIS A 336 -16.39 -29.79 4.01
CA HIS A 336 -14.97 -29.49 3.96
C HIS A 336 -14.55 -29.04 2.56
N LEU A 337 -13.71 -28.01 2.50
CA LEU A 337 -13.03 -27.56 1.29
C LEU A 337 -11.95 -28.58 0.90
N GLU A 338 -11.96 -29.03 -0.35
CA GLU A 338 -10.97 -29.97 -0.91
C GLU A 338 -9.91 -29.23 -1.75
N SER A 339 -10.33 -28.38 -2.69
CA SER A 339 -9.42 -27.57 -3.52
C SER A 339 -10.07 -26.26 -3.99
N MET A 340 -9.24 -25.37 -4.53
CA MET A 340 -9.63 -24.24 -5.36
C MET A 340 -9.50 -24.64 -6.83
N ARG A 341 -10.50 -24.32 -7.64
CA ARG A 341 -10.49 -24.62 -9.08
C ARG A 341 -9.49 -23.74 -9.80
N LEU A 342 -8.68 -24.36 -10.64
CA LEU A 342 -7.73 -23.66 -11.52
C LEU A 342 -8.18 -23.85 -12.99
N PRO A 343 -8.16 -22.78 -13.81
CA PRO A 343 -8.51 -22.88 -15.23
C PRO A 343 -7.43 -23.63 -16.02
N LEU A 344 -7.67 -23.83 -17.31
CA LEU A 344 -6.66 -24.39 -18.21
C LEU A 344 -5.80 -23.30 -18.84
N VAL A 345 -4.55 -23.65 -19.15
CA VAL A 345 -3.62 -22.79 -19.91
C VAL A 345 -4.23 -22.37 -21.25
N SER A 346 -4.98 -23.27 -21.90
CA SER A 346 -5.68 -23.04 -23.17
C SER A 346 -6.91 -22.12 -23.08
N ASP A 347 -7.43 -21.83 -21.88
CA ASP A 347 -8.65 -21.05 -21.74
C ASP A 347 -8.44 -19.60 -22.22
N LYS A 348 -9.40 -19.07 -22.97
CA LYS A 348 -9.38 -17.69 -23.51
C LYS A 348 -10.57 -16.87 -23.03
N ASN A 349 -11.12 -17.20 -21.86
CA ASN A 349 -12.27 -16.50 -21.31
C ASN A 349 -11.88 -15.08 -20.83
N LEU A 350 -12.20 -14.06 -21.63
CA LEU A 350 -11.94 -12.65 -21.30
C LEU A 350 -12.86 -12.09 -20.19
N ASN A 351 -13.87 -12.84 -19.75
CA ASN A 351 -14.78 -12.48 -18.66
C ASN A 351 -14.29 -12.98 -17.27
N ALA A 352 -13.07 -13.51 -17.20
CA ALA A 352 -12.40 -13.84 -15.95
C ALA A 352 -10.88 -13.53 -16.05
N VAL A 353 -10.23 -13.43 -14.90
CA VAL A 353 -8.76 -13.55 -14.78
C VAL A 353 -8.44 -14.94 -14.26
N LYS A 354 -7.39 -15.58 -14.80
CA LYS A 354 -7.07 -16.97 -14.50
C LYS A 354 -6.43 -17.16 -13.14
N SER A 355 -5.55 -16.24 -12.77
CA SER A 355 -4.65 -16.36 -11.62
C SER A 355 -5.35 -15.88 -10.34
N PRO A 356 -5.46 -16.71 -9.30
CA PRO A 356 -5.91 -16.26 -7.99
C PRO A 356 -5.01 -15.15 -7.44
N ILE A 357 -5.62 -14.10 -6.89
CA ILE A 357 -4.91 -12.97 -6.29
C ILE A 357 -4.84 -13.19 -4.78
N PHE A 358 -3.62 -13.25 -4.24
CA PHE A 358 -3.33 -13.29 -2.83
C PHE A 358 -2.78 -11.95 -2.36
N THR A 359 -3.34 -11.43 -1.27
CA THR A 359 -2.83 -10.23 -0.59
C THR A 359 -2.47 -10.59 0.86
N PRO A 360 -1.18 -10.66 1.21
CA PRO A 360 -0.76 -10.86 2.60
C PRO A 360 -1.09 -9.61 3.44
N SER A 361 -1.57 -9.82 4.66
CA SER A 361 -1.91 -8.72 5.56
C SER A 361 -0.66 -8.04 6.11
N SER A 362 -0.72 -6.72 6.26
CA SER A 362 0.34 -5.90 6.86
C SER A 362 -0.18 -5.01 7.99
N GLY A 363 -1.28 -5.39 8.64
CA GLY A 363 -1.95 -4.57 9.65
C GLY A 363 -2.72 -3.36 9.09
N ARG A 364 -2.61 -3.05 7.80
CA ARG A 364 -3.23 -1.87 7.13
C ARG A 364 -4.70 -2.06 6.76
N HIS A 365 -5.46 -2.75 7.59
CA HIS A 365 -6.86 -3.11 7.37
C HIS A 365 -7.77 -1.94 6.96
N GLU A 366 -7.56 -0.73 7.48
CA GLU A 366 -8.36 0.45 7.10
C GLU A 366 -7.91 1.13 5.79
N HIS A 367 -6.61 1.13 5.51
CA HIS A 367 -5.98 2.09 4.59
C HIS A 367 -5.19 1.47 3.43
N GLY A 368 -4.79 0.20 3.53
CA GLY A 368 -4.09 -0.50 2.45
C GLY A 368 -5.06 -0.92 1.35
N LEU A 369 -5.89 -1.91 1.66
CA LEU A 369 -6.65 -2.69 0.68
C LEU A 369 -7.50 -1.84 -0.30
N LEU A 370 -7.51 -2.31 -1.54
CA LEU A 370 -8.27 -1.78 -2.66
C LEU A 370 -9.46 -2.71 -2.97
N ASN A 371 -10.64 -2.14 -3.26
CA ASN A 371 -11.73 -2.92 -3.86
C ASN A 371 -11.36 -3.36 -5.28
N LEU A 372 -11.09 -4.65 -5.46
CA LEU A 372 -10.71 -5.20 -6.77
C LEU A 372 -11.86 -5.31 -7.76
N TYR A 373 -13.14 -5.23 -7.36
CA TYR A 373 -14.27 -5.26 -8.29
C TYR A 373 -14.17 -4.19 -9.40
N HIS A 374 -13.84 -2.95 -9.03
CA HIS A 374 -13.65 -1.86 -10.00
C HIS A 374 -12.29 -1.93 -10.70
N ALA A 375 -11.24 -2.37 -10.00
CA ALA A 375 -9.93 -2.63 -10.60
C ALA A 375 -10.01 -3.74 -11.67
N MET A 376 -10.99 -4.65 -11.55
CA MET A 376 -11.25 -5.74 -12.47
C MET A 376 -12.42 -5.45 -13.44
N GLU A 377 -12.97 -4.23 -13.46
CA GLU A 377 -14.10 -3.86 -14.34
C GLU A 377 -15.33 -4.78 -14.19
N GLY A 378 -15.55 -5.37 -13.02
CA GLY A 378 -16.66 -6.27 -12.72
C GLY A 378 -16.53 -7.71 -13.23
N ILE A 379 -15.38 -8.12 -13.81
CA ILE A 379 -15.19 -9.51 -14.26
C ILE A 379 -14.97 -10.48 -13.08
N SER A 380 -15.17 -11.77 -13.32
CA SER A 380 -14.97 -12.81 -12.30
C SER A 380 -13.48 -12.93 -11.93
N HIS A 381 -13.19 -12.94 -10.63
CA HIS A 381 -11.84 -13.04 -10.08
C HIS A 381 -11.87 -13.63 -8.67
N LEU A 382 -10.83 -14.38 -8.31
CA LEU A 382 -10.63 -14.90 -6.97
C LEU A 382 -9.62 -14.01 -6.22
N HIS A 383 -10.05 -13.38 -5.13
CA HIS A 383 -9.19 -12.60 -4.24
C HIS A 383 -9.21 -13.20 -2.83
N LEU A 384 -8.02 -13.50 -2.32
CA LEU A 384 -7.76 -14.18 -1.06
C LEU A 384 -6.90 -13.27 -0.18
N LEU A 385 -7.45 -12.82 0.94
CA LEU A 385 -6.69 -12.10 1.95
C LEU A 385 -6.00 -13.13 2.86
N VAL A 386 -4.68 -13.09 2.95
CA VAL A 386 -3.93 -13.97 3.86
C VAL A 386 -3.64 -13.21 5.13
N VAL A 387 -4.42 -13.50 6.18
CA VAL A 387 -4.54 -12.66 7.36
C VAL A 387 -4.00 -13.38 8.59
N LYS A 388 -3.18 -12.71 9.40
CA LYS A 388 -2.74 -13.22 10.71
C LYS A 388 -3.92 -13.34 11.68
N GLU A 389 -3.92 -14.33 12.56
CA GLU A 389 -5.05 -14.62 13.46
C GLU A 389 -5.50 -13.40 14.27
N TYR A 390 -4.56 -12.63 14.85
CA TYR A 390 -4.90 -11.42 15.62
C TYR A 390 -5.48 -10.27 14.77
N GLU A 391 -5.23 -10.28 13.45
CA GLU A 391 -5.72 -9.25 12.51
C GLU A 391 -7.10 -9.62 11.94
N MET A 392 -7.51 -10.89 12.02
CA MET A 392 -8.79 -11.37 11.48
C MET A 392 -10.01 -10.55 11.97
N PRO A 393 -10.16 -10.19 13.27
CA PRO A 393 -11.30 -9.36 13.70
C PRO A 393 -11.33 -7.98 13.04
N LEU A 394 -10.15 -7.40 12.80
CA LEU A 394 -10.00 -6.09 12.15
C LEU A 394 -10.32 -6.19 10.66
N TYR A 395 -9.71 -7.10 9.91
CA TYR A 395 -10.04 -7.29 8.50
C TYR A 395 -11.52 -7.67 8.30
N ARG A 396 -12.11 -8.48 9.20
CA ARG A 396 -13.55 -8.81 9.17
C ARG A 396 -14.47 -7.61 9.41
N LYS A 397 -14.03 -6.61 10.18
CA LYS A 397 -14.79 -5.36 10.41
C LYS A 397 -14.80 -4.45 9.17
N TYR A 398 -13.67 -4.30 8.48
CA TYR A 398 -13.54 -3.37 7.35
C TYR A 398 -13.81 -4.02 5.98
N TRP A 399 -13.63 -5.33 5.85
CA TRP A 399 -13.73 -6.09 4.59
C TRP A 399 -14.56 -7.38 4.73
N PRO A 400 -15.79 -7.32 5.26
CA PRO A 400 -16.58 -8.49 5.70
C PRO A 400 -16.87 -9.52 4.60
N ASN A 401 -16.93 -9.10 3.33
CA ASN A 401 -17.25 -9.97 2.18
C ASN A 401 -16.02 -10.56 1.46
N HIS A 402 -14.81 -10.39 2.01
CA HIS A 402 -13.58 -10.95 1.43
C HIS A 402 -13.34 -12.37 1.93
N ILE A 403 -12.75 -13.21 1.07
CA ILE A 403 -12.34 -14.55 1.47
C ILE A 403 -11.02 -14.41 2.23
N MET A 404 -11.02 -14.84 3.49
CA MET A 404 -9.86 -14.73 4.38
C MET A 404 -9.27 -16.11 4.63
N LEU A 405 -8.01 -16.29 4.23
CA LEU A 405 -7.18 -17.41 4.63
C LEU A 405 -6.45 -17.00 5.92
N VAL A 406 -6.99 -17.45 7.05
CA VAL A 406 -6.47 -17.08 8.37
C VAL A 406 -5.28 -17.99 8.72
N LEU A 407 -4.12 -17.38 8.95
CA LEU A 407 -2.92 -18.11 9.38
C LEU A 407 -3.02 -18.46 10.87
N PRO A 408 -2.65 -19.70 11.29
CA PRO A 408 -2.57 -20.08 12.69
C PRO A 408 -1.74 -19.12 13.56
N GLY A 409 -2.09 -18.98 14.84
CA GLY A 409 -1.50 -18.00 15.74
C GLY A 409 0.02 -18.06 15.91
N MET A 410 0.66 -19.20 15.62
CA MET A 410 2.12 -19.32 15.61
C MET A 410 2.80 -18.42 14.56
N PHE A 411 2.07 -17.99 13.52
CA PHE A 411 2.56 -17.07 12.49
C PHE A 411 2.28 -15.59 12.79
N ASN A 412 1.63 -15.27 13.92
CA ASN A 412 1.29 -13.89 14.29
C ASN A 412 2.54 -13.00 14.36
N ASN A 413 3.62 -13.49 14.97
CA ASN A 413 4.86 -12.74 15.08
C ASN A 413 5.76 -12.85 13.84
N ALA A 414 5.46 -13.74 12.89
CA ALA A 414 6.32 -14.04 11.76
C ALA A 414 6.41 -12.88 10.73
N GLY A 415 7.52 -12.86 9.99
CA GLY A 415 7.80 -11.86 8.95
C GLY A 415 6.97 -12.05 7.68
N VAL A 416 7.14 -11.12 6.72
CA VAL A 416 6.47 -11.19 5.41
C VAL A 416 6.92 -12.42 4.59
N GLY A 417 8.14 -12.92 4.80
CA GLY A 417 8.64 -14.16 4.20
C GLY A 417 7.77 -15.37 4.53
N ALA A 418 7.29 -15.49 5.78
CA ALA A 418 6.38 -16.54 6.20
C ALA A 418 5.07 -16.52 5.41
N ALA A 419 4.46 -15.34 5.25
CA ALA A 419 3.21 -15.19 4.52
C ALA A 419 3.37 -15.59 3.04
N ARG A 420 4.46 -15.17 2.39
CA ARG A 420 4.75 -15.53 1.00
C ARG A 420 5.09 -17.02 0.82
N PHE A 421 5.84 -17.60 1.76
CA PHE A 421 6.10 -19.04 1.81
C PHE A 421 4.80 -19.84 1.89
N LEU A 422 3.92 -19.50 2.85
CA LEU A 422 2.65 -20.19 3.04
C LEU A 422 1.71 -20.01 1.83
N ILE A 423 1.64 -18.82 1.23
CA ILE A 423 0.89 -18.59 -0.03
C ILE A 423 1.40 -19.54 -1.12
N LYS A 424 2.73 -19.61 -1.31
CA LYS A 424 3.35 -20.45 -2.35
C LYS A 424 3.08 -21.94 -2.13
N GLU A 425 3.31 -22.44 -0.92
CA GLU A 425 3.14 -23.88 -0.61
C GLU A 425 1.69 -24.32 -0.66
N LEU A 426 0.76 -23.54 -0.10
CA LEU A 426 -0.68 -23.83 -0.20
C LEU A 426 -1.16 -23.83 -1.65
N SER A 427 -0.64 -22.91 -2.47
CA SER A 427 -0.97 -22.86 -3.90
C SER A 427 -0.37 -24.02 -4.68
N TYR A 428 0.86 -24.45 -4.35
CA TYR A 428 1.50 -25.63 -4.94
C TYR A 428 0.72 -26.92 -4.61
N HIS A 429 0.35 -27.13 -3.35
CA HIS A 429 -0.52 -28.25 -2.97
C HIS A 429 -1.88 -28.19 -3.67
N ASN A 430 -2.47 -27.00 -3.83
CA ASN A 430 -3.71 -26.83 -4.57
C ASN A 430 -3.57 -27.19 -6.06
N LEU A 431 -2.46 -26.83 -6.70
CA LEU A 431 -2.16 -27.19 -8.09
C LEU A 431 -2.08 -28.71 -8.27
N GLU A 432 -1.42 -29.42 -7.35
CA GLU A 432 -1.34 -30.89 -7.42
C GLU A 432 -2.70 -31.57 -7.18
N LEU A 433 -3.52 -31.05 -6.24
CA LEU A 433 -4.89 -31.54 -6.02
C LEU A 433 -5.76 -31.33 -7.27
N GLU A 434 -5.71 -30.16 -7.88
CA GLU A 434 -6.51 -29.84 -9.06
C GLU A 434 -6.02 -30.59 -10.32
N ARG A 435 -4.69 -30.83 -10.43
CA ARG A 435 -4.11 -31.73 -11.44
C ARG A 435 -4.64 -33.15 -11.29
N ASN A 436 -4.65 -33.72 -10.09
CA ASN A 436 -5.21 -35.06 -9.84
C ASN A 436 -6.69 -35.11 -10.25
N ARG A 437 -7.49 -34.13 -9.80
CA ARG A 437 -8.93 -34.03 -10.07
C ARG A 437 -9.27 -33.86 -11.56
N LEU A 438 -8.42 -33.18 -12.32
CA LEU A 438 -8.61 -32.98 -13.77
C LEU A 438 -8.02 -34.14 -14.60
N GLU A 439 -7.00 -34.84 -14.09
CA GLU A 439 -6.44 -36.05 -14.70
C GLU A 439 -7.44 -37.22 -14.68
N GLU A 440 -8.22 -37.38 -13.61
CA GLU A 440 -9.39 -38.29 -13.57
C GLU A 440 -10.43 -37.99 -14.67
N LEU A 441 -10.48 -36.75 -15.17
CA LEU A 441 -11.35 -36.30 -16.25
C LEU A 441 -10.65 -36.31 -17.63
N GLY A 442 -9.44 -36.88 -17.72
CA GLY A 442 -8.67 -37.00 -18.97
C GLY A 442 -7.87 -35.76 -19.39
N VAL A 443 -7.78 -34.74 -18.54
CA VAL A 443 -6.97 -33.54 -18.80
C VAL A 443 -5.52 -33.78 -18.40
N LYS A 444 -4.56 -33.41 -19.24
CA LYS A 444 -3.13 -33.57 -18.93
C LYS A 444 -2.68 -32.59 -17.83
N ARG A 445 -1.86 -33.04 -16.88
CA ARG A 445 -1.39 -32.24 -15.71
C ARG A 445 -0.77 -30.88 -16.09
N GLN A 446 -0.04 -30.82 -17.20
CA GLN A 446 0.58 -29.58 -17.71
C GLN A 446 -0.40 -28.58 -18.36
N CYS A 447 -1.68 -28.97 -18.53
CA CYS A 447 -2.71 -28.07 -19.05
C CYS A 447 -3.38 -27.24 -17.94
N VAL A 448 -3.18 -27.57 -16.66
CA VAL A 448 -3.71 -26.81 -15.50
C VAL A 448 -2.88 -25.55 -15.29
N TRP A 449 -3.55 -24.41 -15.03
CA TRP A 449 -2.92 -23.10 -14.88
C TRP A 449 -2.03 -23.01 -13.61
N PRO A 450 -0.71 -22.80 -13.74
CA PRO A 450 0.23 -22.87 -12.61
C PRO A 450 0.60 -21.50 -12.03
N PHE A 451 -0.22 -20.45 -12.23
CA PHE A 451 0.11 -19.09 -11.77
C PHE A 451 -0.83 -18.57 -10.68
N ILE A 452 -0.22 -17.85 -9.74
CA ILE A 452 -0.89 -17.04 -8.72
C ILE A 452 -0.36 -15.60 -8.77
N VAL A 453 -1.16 -14.61 -8.39
CA VAL A 453 -0.71 -13.24 -8.16
C VAL A 453 -0.49 -13.03 -6.67
N VAL A 454 0.68 -12.56 -6.27
CA VAL A 454 0.99 -12.05 -4.92
C VAL A 454 1.10 -10.53 -5.02
N MET A 455 0.21 -9.82 -4.35
CA MET A 455 0.10 -8.35 -4.44
C MET A 455 0.09 -7.72 -3.04
N ASP A 456 1.02 -6.79 -2.81
CA ASP A 456 1.12 -6.00 -1.57
C ASP A 456 -0.14 -5.17 -1.33
N ASP A 457 -0.55 -5.03 -0.08
CA ASP A 457 -1.82 -4.39 0.27
C ASP A 457 -1.85 -2.87 0.00
N SER A 458 -0.75 -2.22 -0.36
CA SER A 458 -0.72 -0.79 -0.72
C SER A 458 -0.77 -0.50 -2.23
N CYS A 459 -0.97 -1.52 -3.08
CA CYS A 459 -1.14 -1.35 -4.53
C CYS A 459 -2.48 -0.65 -4.85
N VAL A 460 -2.45 0.48 -5.57
CA VAL A 460 -3.65 1.34 -5.73
C VAL A 460 -4.01 1.73 -7.18
N LEU A 461 -3.03 2.00 -8.05
CA LEU A 461 -3.29 2.46 -9.42
C LEU A 461 -2.30 1.82 -10.41
N TRP A 462 -2.72 1.68 -11.67
CA TRP A 462 -1.93 1.11 -12.76
C TRP A 462 -1.94 2.01 -13.99
N ASN A 463 -0.81 2.08 -14.68
CA ASN A 463 -0.63 2.84 -15.91
C ASN A 463 -0.03 1.96 -17.00
N ILE A 464 -0.41 2.22 -18.24
CA ILE A 464 0.33 1.81 -19.43
C ILE A 464 1.05 3.03 -20.02
N HIS A 465 2.28 2.82 -20.48
CA HIS A 465 3.12 3.83 -21.10
C HIS A 465 3.36 3.49 -22.57
N SER A 466 3.34 4.51 -23.43
CA SER A 466 3.72 4.37 -24.84
C SER A 466 4.60 5.54 -25.27
N VAL A 467 5.62 5.23 -26.08
CA VAL A 467 6.42 6.25 -26.77
C VAL A 467 5.57 6.79 -27.92
N GLN A 468 5.38 8.10 -28.00
CA GLN A 468 4.64 8.74 -29.09
C GLN A 468 5.62 9.35 -30.09
N GLU A 469 5.78 8.71 -31.25
CA GLU A 469 6.49 9.29 -32.38
C GLU A 469 5.69 10.47 -32.95
N GLN A 470 6.23 11.68 -32.84
CA GLN A 470 5.70 12.82 -33.57
C GLN A 470 6.34 12.86 -34.95
N THR A 471 5.54 12.64 -36.00
CA THR A 471 5.99 12.57 -37.41
C THR A 471 6.39 13.94 -38.00
N SER A 472 6.73 14.94 -37.18
CA SER A 472 7.15 16.26 -37.62
C SER A 472 7.97 17.02 -36.57
N GLN A 473 9.23 17.30 -36.91
CA GLN A 473 10.25 18.10 -36.19
C GLN A 473 11.01 17.39 -35.05
N PRO A 474 12.35 17.64 -34.92
CA PRO A 474 13.22 16.97 -33.95
C PRO A 474 13.13 17.65 -32.57
N THR A 475 11.98 17.49 -31.91
CA THR A 475 11.82 17.82 -30.48
C THR A 475 11.56 16.52 -29.72
N GLU A 476 11.99 16.45 -28.46
CA GLU A 476 12.07 15.22 -27.66
C GLU A 476 10.78 14.37 -27.72
N ALA A 477 10.93 13.06 -27.98
CA ALA A 477 9.83 12.12 -28.03
C ALA A 477 9.12 12.03 -26.66
N GLY A 478 7.91 12.58 -26.58
CA GLY A 478 7.10 12.58 -25.38
C GLY A 478 6.56 11.19 -25.04
N ILE A 479 6.52 10.88 -23.74
CA ILE A 479 5.86 9.67 -23.23
C ILE A 479 4.40 9.99 -22.97
N SER A 480 3.51 9.12 -23.46
CA SER A 480 2.11 9.13 -23.08
C SER A 480 1.88 8.07 -21.99
N SER A 481 1.41 8.50 -20.82
CA SER A 481 0.98 7.62 -19.74
C SER A 481 -0.54 7.63 -19.63
N LYS A 482 -1.15 6.44 -19.61
CA LYS A 482 -2.61 6.26 -19.54
C LYS A 482 -2.97 5.34 -18.39
N ASN A 483 -3.91 5.76 -17.56
CA ASN A 483 -4.47 4.93 -16.48
C ASN A 483 -5.22 3.71 -17.06
N VAL A 484 -4.93 2.51 -16.52
CA VAL A 484 -5.54 1.23 -16.91
C VAL A 484 -6.11 0.49 -15.70
N SER A 485 -6.98 -0.49 -15.96
CA SER A 485 -7.51 -1.38 -14.94
C SER A 485 -6.52 -2.51 -14.61
N LEU A 486 -6.58 -3.04 -13.39
CA LEU A 486 -5.82 -4.24 -13.01
C LEU A 486 -6.17 -5.43 -13.90
N LYS A 487 -7.44 -5.56 -14.31
CA LYS A 487 -7.87 -6.52 -15.35
C LYS A 487 -7.02 -6.41 -16.61
N SER A 488 -6.87 -5.21 -17.18
CA SER A 488 -6.09 -5.04 -18.43
C SER A 488 -4.63 -5.47 -18.25
N VAL A 489 -4.02 -5.14 -17.10
CA VAL A 489 -2.65 -5.54 -16.79
C VAL A 489 -2.53 -7.06 -16.65
N LEU A 490 -3.41 -7.69 -15.87
CA LEU A 490 -3.38 -9.14 -15.67
C LEU A 490 -3.67 -9.89 -16.97
N GLN A 491 -4.72 -9.53 -17.71
CA GLN A 491 -5.04 -10.19 -18.98
C GLN A 491 -3.92 -10.02 -20.03
N HIS A 492 -3.18 -8.89 -20.02
CA HIS A 492 -1.99 -8.74 -20.87
C HIS A 492 -0.88 -9.70 -20.48
N ILE A 493 -0.55 -9.82 -19.18
CA ILE A 493 0.53 -10.69 -18.72
C ILE A 493 0.13 -12.17 -18.88
N GLU A 494 -1.11 -12.55 -18.55
CA GLU A 494 -1.65 -13.92 -18.72
C GLU A 494 -1.71 -14.37 -20.19
N ALA A 495 -1.76 -13.43 -21.14
CA ALA A 495 -1.73 -13.68 -22.57
C ALA A 495 -0.31 -13.87 -23.15
N THR A 496 0.74 -13.77 -22.34
CA THR A 496 2.14 -13.91 -22.79
C THR A 496 2.37 -15.24 -23.54
N PRO A 497 2.91 -15.23 -24.78
CA PRO A 497 3.24 -16.44 -25.50
C PRO A 497 4.18 -17.34 -24.69
N LYS A 498 3.89 -18.65 -24.67
CA LYS A 498 4.69 -19.65 -23.92
C LYS A 498 4.87 -19.32 -22.41
N ILE A 499 3.94 -18.56 -21.79
CA ILE A 499 4.02 -18.06 -20.40
C ILE A 499 4.55 -19.07 -19.36
N VAL A 500 4.20 -20.35 -19.49
CA VAL A 500 4.61 -21.45 -18.59
C VAL A 500 6.13 -21.64 -18.43
N HIS A 501 6.97 -21.01 -19.26
CA HIS A 501 8.44 -21.02 -19.12
C HIS A 501 8.98 -19.85 -18.26
N TYR A 502 8.14 -18.86 -17.95
CA TYR A 502 8.47 -17.77 -17.05
C TYR A 502 8.14 -18.19 -15.62
N ALA A 503 9.10 -18.03 -14.73
CA ALA A 503 8.94 -18.36 -13.32
C ALA A 503 8.32 -17.19 -12.53
N ILE A 504 8.73 -15.97 -12.86
CA ILE A 504 8.26 -14.73 -12.22
C ILE A 504 7.96 -13.70 -13.31
N LEU A 505 6.77 -13.11 -13.25
CA LEU A 505 6.34 -12.01 -14.10
C LEU A 505 5.86 -10.85 -13.21
N GLY A 506 6.10 -9.61 -13.62
CA GLY A 506 5.58 -8.44 -12.91
C GLY A 506 5.80 -7.15 -13.68
N ILE A 507 5.61 -6.01 -13.01
CA ILE A 507 5.59 -4.67 -13.62
C ILE A 507 6.54 -3.74 -12.88
N GLN A 508 6.96 -2.63 -13.51
CA GLN A 508 7.75 -1.63 -12.80
C GLN A 508 6.89 -0.82 -11.82
N LYS A 509 7.53 -0.09 -10.90
CA LYS A 509 6.84 0.93 -10.11
C LYS A 509 6.66 2.21 -10.92
N TRP A 510 5.76 3.07 -10.47
CA TRP A 510 5.52 4.37 -11.07
C TRP A 510 6.61 5.39 -10.72
N ASN A 511 6.94 6.21 -11.71
CA ASN A 511 7.94 7.27 -11.68
C ASN A 511 7.38 8.43 -12.54
N SER A 512 7.37 9.66 -12.03
CA SER A 512 6.86 10.84 -12.72
C SER A 512 7.80 11.37 -13.81
N LYS A 513 9.11 11.20 -13.62
CA LYS A 513 10.20 11.61 -14.52
C LYS A 513 10.66 10.48 -15.45
N LEU A 514 9.81 9.49 -15.69
CA LEU A 514 10.08 8.39 -16.63
C LEU A 514 10.52 8.97 -17.99
N THR A 515 11.71 8.60 -18.45
CA THR A 515 12.31 9.18 -19.67
C THR A 515 12.05 8.29 -20.90
N SER A 516 11.98 8.87 -22.09
CA SER A 516 11.75 8.09 -23.32
C SER A 516 12.84 7.05 -23.59
N GLN A 517 14.06 7.29 -23.07
CA GLN A 517 15.15 6.31 -23.06
C GLN A 517 14.85 5.09 -22.19
N SER A 518 14.26 5.27 -21.00
CA SER A 518 13.90 4.17 -20.09
C SER A 518 12.83 3.23 -20.64
N LEU A 519 11.97 3.72 -21.55
CA LEU A 519 10.94 2.92 -22.23
C LEU A 519 11.41 2.27 -23.54
N LYS A 520 12.66 2.47 -23.99
CA LYS A 520 13.19 1.78 -25.18
C LYS A 520 13.33 0.27 -24.99
N ALA A 521 13.38 -0.21 -23.75
CA ALA A 521 13.34 -1.63 -23.42
C ALA A 521 11.97 -1.97 -22.82
N PRO A 522 11.02 -2.56 -23.58
CA PRO A 522 9.67 -2.84 -23.08
C PRO A 522 9.62 -3.89 -21.97
N PHE A 523 10.65 -4.74 -21.90
CA PHE A 523 10.83 -5.79 -20.90
C PHE A 523 12.25 -5.73 -20.31
N SER A 524 12.41 -6.25 -19.09
CA SER A 524 13.72 -6.40 -18.45
C SER A 524 13.79 -7.66 -17.59
N ARG A 525 14.99 -8.24 -17.50
CA ARG A 525 15.32 -9.31 -16.54
C ARG A 525 15.99 -8.67 -15.33
N CYS A 526 15.22 -8.40 -14.30
CA CYS A 526 15.67 -7.77 -13.06
C CYS A 526 14.73 -8.16 -11.92
N HIS A 527 14.99 -7.65 -10.72
CA HIS A 527 14.13 -7.88 -9.57
C HIS A 527 12.70 -7.38 -9.78
N VAL A 528 11.74 -8.20 -9.35
CA VAL A 528 10.32 -7.87 -9.28
C VAL A 528 9.90 -7.80 -7.81
N HIS A 529 9.10 -6.79 -7.47
CA HIS A 529 8.67 -6.48 -6.11
C HIS A 529 7.20 -6.09 -6.07
N ASP A 530 6.56 -6.31 -4.93
CA ASP A 530 5.22 -5.81 -4.55
C ASP A 530 4.02 -6.29 -5.42
N PHE A 531 4.22 -6.63 -6.70
CA PHE A 531 3.23 -7.20 -7.62
C PHE A 531 3.88 -8.29 -8.47
N ILE A 532 3.62 -9.54 -8.10
CA ILE A 532 4.31 -10.72 -8.63
C ILE A 532 3.28 -11.73 -9.13
N LEU A 533 3.30 -12.05 -10.41
CA LEU A 533 2.66 -13.22 -10.98
C LEU A 533 3.69 -14.38 -10.94
N LEU A 534 3.46 -15.35 -10.07
CA LEU A 534 4.39 -16.43 -9.72
C LEU A 534 3.95 -17.76 -10.34
N ASN A 535 4.86 -18.42 -11.05
CA ASN A 535 4.70 -19.80 -11.51
C ASN A 535 5.12 -20.75 -10.37
N ILE A 536 4.13 -21.33 -9.69
CA ILE A 536 4.36 -22.22 -8.54
C ILE A 536 4.93 -23.58 -8.94
N ASP A 537 4.76 -23.99 -10.20
CA ASP A 537 5.27 -25.25 -10.75
C ASP A 537 6.78 -25.17 -11.01
N LEU A 538 7.22 -24.18 -11.79
CA LEU A 538 8.65 -23.96 -12.05
C LEU A 538 9.45 -23.63 -10.78
N THR A 539 8.83 -22.95 -9.81
CA THR A 539 9.49 -22.55 -8.57
C THR A 539 9.36 -23.58 -7.44
N GLN A 540 8.93 -24.83 -7.70
CA GLN A 540 8.85 -25.87 -6.65
C GLN A 540 10.16 -26.01 -5.84
N ASN A 541 11.31 -25.99 -6.52
CA ASN A 541 12.63 -26.17 -5.89
C ASN A 541 13.24 -24.88 -5.30
N VAL A 542 12.54 -23.74 -5.39
CA VAL A 542 12.98 -22.43 -4.89
C VAL A 542 11.92 -21.90 -3.93
N GLN A 543 12.29 -21.73 -2.66
CA GLN A 543 11.33 -21.35 -1.61
C GLN A 543 11.63 -19.97 -1.03
N TYR A 544 10.59 -19.19 -0.69
CA TYR A 544 10.77 -18.03 0.19
C TYR A 544 11.35 -18.50 1.53
N ASP A 545 12.31 -17.76 2.12
CA ASP A 545 12.73 -18.09 3.50
C ASP A 545 11.58 -17.72 4.44
N PHE A 546 11.00 -18.76 5.04
CA PHE A 546 9.91 -18.68 6.00
C PHE A 546 10.21 -17.71 7.15
N ASN A 547 11.47 -17.56 7.57
CA ASN A 547 11.83 -16.72 8.71
C ASN A 547 12.03 -15.24 8.32
N ARG A 548 12.13 -14.88 7.03
CA ARG A 548 12.57 -13.55 6.57
C ARG A 548 11.59 -12.43 6.94
N TYR A 549 12.10 -11.33 7.50
CA TYR A 549 11.33 -10.10 7.78
C TYR A 549 11.58 -9.00 6.76
N PHE A 550 12.79 -8.94 6.19
CA PHE A 550 13.19 -7.90 5.25
C PHE A 550 13.74 -8.50 3.95
N CYS A 551 13.14 -8.12 2.82
CA CYS A 551 13.77 -8.26 1.49
C CYS A 551 13.80 -9.71 0.98
N GLU A 552 12.75 -10.41 1.36
CA GLU A 552 12.31 -11.71 0.88
C GLU A 552 12.22 -11.78 -0.65
N ASP A 553 11.84 -10.70 -1.33
CA ASP A 553 11.82 -10.64 -2.80
C ASP A 553 13.21 -10.65 -3.41
N VAL A 554 14.18 -9.91 -2.85
CA VAL A 554 15.55 -9.83 -3.39
C VAL A 554 16.21 -11.21 -3.30
N ASP A 555 16.12 -11.83 -2.14
CA ASP A 555 16.66 -13.16 -1.86
C ASP A 555 15.97 -14.26 -2.70
N PHE A 556 14.64 -14.21 -2.85
CA PHE A 556 13.89 -15.14 -3.70
C PHE A 556 14.20 -14.97 -5.20
N ASN A 557 14.33 -13.73 -5.68
CA ASN A 557 14.68 -13.43 -7.07
C ASN A 557 16.11 -13.89 -7.41
N LEU A 558 17.09 -13.66 -6.51
CA LEU A 558 18.46 -14.16 -6.68
C LEU A 558 18.49 -15.70 -6.76
N ARG A 559 17.82 -16.38 -5.82
CA ARG A 559 17.70 -17.86 -5.82
C ARG A 559 16.99 -18.40 -7.07
N THR A 560 15.96 -17.70 -7.54
CA THR A 560 15.22 -18.06 -8.77
C THR A 560 16.12 -17.90 -10.01
N ASN A 561 16.81 -16.77 -10.15
CA ASN A 561 17.71 -16.53 -11.27
C ASN A 561 18.90 -17.51 -11.28
N SER A 562 19.52 -17.78 -10.13
CA SER A 562 20.60 -18.78 -10.04
C SER A 562 20.13 -20.21 -10.27
N SER A 563 18.84 -20.49 -10.20
CA SER A 563 18.25 -21.76 -10.65
C SER A 563 18.00 -21.83 -12.16
N GLY A 564 18.46 -20.82 -12.93
CA GLY A 564 18.28 -20.73 -14.38
C GLY A 564 16.88 -20.31 -14.83
N LEU A 565 16.01 -19.92 -13.89
CA LEU A 565 14.61 -19.62 -14.17
C LEU A 565 14.41 -18.18 -14.68
N LEU A 566 13.43 -17.98 -15.56
CA LEU A 566 13.18 -16.68 -16.20
C LEU A 566 12.33 -15.75 -15.30
N ILE A 567 12.88 -14.58 -15.00
CA ILE A 567 12.22 -13.48 -14.28
C ILE A 567 12.02 -12.33 -15.27
N CYS A 568 10.79 -11.82 -15.41
CA CYS A 568 10.44 -10.80 -16.40
C CYS A 568 9.63 -9.65 -15.81
N ARG A 569 10.16 -8.42 -15.92
CA ARG A 569 9.48 -7.17 -15.58
C ARG A 569 9.04 -6.47 -16.86
N PHE A 570 7.73 -6.22 -16.99
CA PHE A 570 7.17 -5.37 -18.03
C PHE A 570 7.40 -3.90 -17.64
N ASN A 571 8.13 -3.16 -18.47
CA ASN A 571 8.41 -1.74 -18.24
C ASN A 571 7.28 -0.84 -18.78
N ASN A 572 6.55 -1.30 -19.80
CA ASN A 572 5.42 -0.57 -20.36
C ASN A 572 4.22 -0.45 -19.39
N PHE A 573 4.20 -1.21 -18.29
CA PHE A 573 3.20 -1.08 -17.23
C PHE A 573 3.86 -0.60 -15.94
N SER A 574 3.23 0.33 -15.22
CA SER A 574 3.68 0.74 -13.90
C SER A 574 2.60 0.67 -12.82
N LEU A 575 3.01 0.30 -11.62
CA LEU A 575 2.21 0.31 -10.39
C LEU A 575 2.50 1.55 -9.52
N MET A 576 1.45 2.26 -9.12
CA MET A 576 1.54 3.21 -8.00
C MET A 576 1.21 2.52 -6.68
N LYS A 577 2.04 2.80 -5.66
CA LYS A 577 1.84 2.34 -4.29
C LYS A 577 1.43 3.49 -3.39
N LYS A 578 0.35 3.31 -2.63
CA LYS A 578 -0.14 4.29 -1.65
C LYS A 578 0.87 4.46 -0.51
N HIS A 579 1.12 5.70 -0.14
CA HIS A 579 1.81 6.04 1.09
C HIS A 579 0.88 5.80 2.29
N VAL A 580 1.12 4.72 3.04
CA VAL A 580 0.42 4.42 4.29
C VAL A 580 1.37 4.61 5.46
N GLN A 581 0.99 5.40 6.46
CA GLN A 581 1.86 5.74 7.59
C GLN A 581 1.96 4.63 8.64
N VAL A 582 0.88 3.84 8.80
CA VAL A 582 0.71 2.76 9.78
C VAL A 582 0.97 1.40 9.12
N GLY A 583 1.34 0.38 9.90
CA GLY A 583 1.42 -1.00 9.44
C GLY A 583 2.69 -1.38 8.69
N GLY A 584 2.80 -2.67 8.39
CA GLY A 584 3.97 -3.32 7.81
C GLY A 584 5.10 -3.42 8.82
N GLN A 585 6.32 -3.06 8.41
CA GLN A 585 7.52 -3.21 9.22
C GLN A 585 7.62 -2.23 10.41
N ARG A 586 6.70 -1.27 10.53
CA ARG A 586 6.75 -0.19 11.54
C ARG A 586 6.21 -0.59 12.92
N ASP A 587 5.43 -1.68 13.00
CA ASP A 587 4.71 -2.05 14.22
C ASP A 587 5.54 -2.93 15.17
N PHE A 588 6.68 -3.48 14.71
CA PHE A 588 7.62 -4.26 15.53
C PHE A 588 8.52 -3.36 16.38
N ILE A 589 7.98 -2.85 17.49
CA ILE A 589 8.74 -2.09 18.48
C ILE A 589 9.51 -3.05 19.40
N ILE A 590 10.83 -3.07 19.29
CA ILE A 590 11.71 -3.83 20.19
C ILE A 590 11.66 -3.19 21.58
N LYS A 591 11.29 -3.96 22.61
CA LYS A 591 11.21 -3.51 24.01
C LYS A 591 11.85 -4.53 24.96
N PRO A 592 12.35 -4.12 26.15
CA PRO A 592 12.72 -5.06 27.21
C PRO A 592 11.49 -5.86 27.68
N LYS A 593 11.64 -7.17 27.94
CA LYS A 593 10.55 -8.02 28.45
C LYS A 593 10.31 -7.85 29.96
N ILE A 594 11.33 -7.45 30.71
CA ILE A 594 11.22 -7.23 32.17
C ILE A 594 11.46 -5.74 32.44
N MET A 595 10.49 -5.08 33.08
CA MET A 595 10.61 -3.69 33.53
C MET A 595 11.52 -3.61 34.76
N VAL A 596 12.83 -3.48 34.55
CA VAL A 596 13.76 -2.93 35.54
C VAL A 596 14.42 -1.69 34.91
N SER A 597 14.11 -0.52 35.49
CA SER A 597 14.50 0.83 35.04
C SER A 597 13.67 1.44 33.91
N GLU A 598 13.12 2.64 34.17
CA GLU A 598 12.39 3.51 33.24
C GLU A 598 13.33 4.24 32.27
N SER A 599 14.31 3.53 31.70
CA SER A 599 15.20 4.11 30.70
C SER A 599 14.46 4.27 29.37
N LEU A 600 14.07 5.50 29.05
CA LEU A 600 13.50 5.90 27.75
C LEU A 600 14.52 5.87 26.59
N ALA A 601 15.77 5.45 26.84
CA ALA A 601 16.79 5.37 25.80
C ALA A 601 16.46 4.25 24.79
N PRO A 602 16.55 4.50 23.47
CA PRO A 602 16.32 3.48 22.47
C PRO A 602 17.38 2.37 22.56
N ILE A 603 16.95 1.12 22.49
CA ILE A 603 17.85 -0.04 22.49
C ILE A 603 18.72 0.01 21.23
N LEU A 604 20.04 0.04 21.41
CA LEU A 604 20.99 0.10 20.30
C LEU A 604 21.05 -1.25 19.57
N PRO A 605 21.26 -1.29 18.25
CA PRO A 605 21.35 -2.55 17.51
C PRO A 605 22.41 -3.53 18.00
N LEU A 606 23.49 -3.03 18.61
CA LEU A 606 24.52 -3.86 19.26
C LEU A 606 24.00 -4.68 20.46
N GLN A 607 22.85 -4.32 21.04
CA GLN A 607 22.22 -5.01 22.16
C GLN A 607 21.20 -6.08 21.71
N TYR A 608 20.95 -6.21 20.40
CA TYR A 608 20.07 -7.26 19.85
C TYR A 608 20.72 -8.66 19.88
N VAL A 609 22.02 -8.72 20.19
CA VAL A 609 22.81 -9.94 20.32
C VAL A 609 23.68 -9.87 21.58
N CYS A 610 24.01 -11.02 22.14
CA CYS A 610 24.72 -11.17 23.40
C CYS A 610 25.67 -12.39 23.34
N ALA A 611 26.50 -12.60 24.37
CA ALA A 611 27.25 -13.84 24.50
C ALA A 611 26.32 -14.96 25.03
N PRO A 612 26.45 -16.22 24.57
CA PRO A 612 25.55 -17.32 24.95
C PRO A 612 25.29 -17.46 26.45
N ASP A 613 26.35 -17.29 27.24
CA ASP A 613 26.36 -17.56 28.68
C ASP A 613 26.33 -16.25 29.51
N SER A 614 25.91 -15.11 28.93
CA SER A 614 25.82 -13.81 29.61
C SER A 614 24.43 -13.52 30.18
N GLU A 615 24.37 -12.93 31.38
CA GLU A 615 23.15 -12.31 31.92
C GLU A 615 22.90 -10.99 31.17
N HIS A 616 21.78 -10.91 30.44
CA HIS A 616 21.44 -9.77 29.60
C HIS A 616 19.92 -9.53 29.56
N THR A 617 19.52 -8.29 29.28
CA THR A 617 18.10 -7.91 29.20
C THR A 617 17.44 -8.57 27.99
N LEU A 618 16.52 -9.49 28.23
CA LEU A 618 15.75 -10.16 27.17
C LEU A 618 14.80 -9.20 26.46
N LEU A 619 14.77 -9.30 25.14
CA LEU A 619 13.97 -8.45 24.25
C LEU A 619 12.68 -9.15 23.81
N ALA A 620 11.57 -8.43 23.86
CA ALA A 620 10.27 -8.87 23.38
C ALA A 620 10.16 -8.73 21.85
N ALA A 621 11.02 -9.43 21.11
CA ALA A 621 11.04 -9.50 19.66
C ALA A 621 11.55 -10.87 19.17
N PRO A 622 11.14 -11.34 17.98
CA PRO A 622 11.60 -12.62 17.42
C PRO A 622 13.11 -12.65 17.12
N ALA A 623 13.74 -13.81 17.27
CA ALA A 623 15.17 -14.01 17.09
C ALA A 623 15.66 -13.57 15.70
N GLN A 624 14.98 -14.00 14.63
CA GLN A 624 15.35 -13.63 13.26
C GLN A 624 15.20 -12.12 12.98
N PHE A 625 14.19 -11.47 13.58
CA PHE A 625 14.02 -10.01 13.43
C PHE A 625 15.16 -9.24 14.10
N LEU A 626 15.58 -9.67 15.29
CA LEU A 626 16.74 -9.12 15.99
C LEU A 626 18.04 -9.34 15.19
N LEU A 627 18.22 -10.52 14.61
CA LEU A 627 19.37 -10.85 13.76
C LEU A 627 19.43 -9.96 12.51
N GLU A 628 18.35 -9.88 11.73
CA GLU A 628 18.31 -9.06 10.50
C GLU A 628 18.54 -7.57 10.82
N LYS A 629 18.03 -7.08 11.96
CA LYS A 629 18.31 -5.71 12.43
C LYS A 629 19.73 -5.51 12.96
N PHE A 630 20.32 -6.50 13.63
CA PHE A 630 21.72 -6.45 14.05
C PHE A 630 22.64 -6.38 12.82
N LEU A 631 22.47 -7.30 11.87
CA LEU A 631 23.26 -7.37 10.64
C LEU A 631 23.21 -6.06 9.84
N GLN A 632 22.02 -5.47 9.68
CA GLN A 632 21.83 -4.19 8.99
C GLN A 632 22.65 -3.03 9.57
N HIS A 633 22.87 -2.99 10.90
CA HIS A 633 23.46 -1.82 11.58
C HIS A 633 24.83 -2.07 12.24
N ALA A 634 25.26 -3.32 12.40
CA ALA A 634 26.52 -3.69 13.05
C ALA A 634 27.60 -4.17 12.05
N SER A 635 27.38 -3.95 10.76
CA SER A 635 28.25 -4.41 9.66
C SER A 635 29.68 -3.89 9.76
N TYR A 636 29.88 -2.64 10.20
CA TYR A 636 31.21 -2.08 10.45
C TYR A 636 32.02 -2.86 11.50
N LYS A 637 31.34 -3.48 12.47
CA LYS A 637 31.95 -4.31 13.51
C LYS A 637 32.17 -5.75 13.03
N LEU A 638 31.22 -6.29 12.26
CA LEU A 638 31.24 -7.66 11.76
C LEU A 638 32.21 -7.82 10.58
N PHE A 639 32.08 -7.00 9.54
CA PHE A 639 32.87 -7.05 8.30
C PHE A 639 33.68 -5.75 8.05
N PRO A 640 34.61 -5.37 8.95
CA PRO A 640 35.34 -4.08 8.88
C PRO A 640 36.19 -3.90 7.60
N LYS A 641 36.50 -4.98 6.88
CA LYS A 641 37.24 -4.94 5.60
C LYS A 641 36.37 -4.73 4.37
N ALA A 642 35.05 -4.81 4.53
CA ALA A 642 34.06 -4.71 3.46
C ALA A 642 33.47 -3.30 3.30
N ILE A 643 33.51 -2.51 4.38
CA ILE A 643 32.99 -1.14 4.47
C ILE A 643 33.63 -0.25 3.41
N HIS A 644 32.80 0.30 2.52
CA HIS A 644 33.17 1.11 1.36
C HIS A 644 34.24 0.44 0.45
N ASN A 645 34.28 -0.90 0.43
CA ASN A 645 35.25 -1.69 -0.33
C ASN A 645 34.53 -2.67 -1.27
N PHE A 646 33.73 -2.14 -2.19
CA PHE A 646 32.93 -2.93 -3.12
C PHE A 646 33.75 -3.80 -4.10
N LYS A 647 35.06 -3.54 -4.23
CA LYS A 647 36.03 -4.41 -4.92
C LYS A 647 36.23 -5.76 -4.24
N CYS A 648 36.08 -5.79 -2.91
CA CYS A 648 36.26 -6.98 -2.09
C CYS A 648 34.96 -7.25 -1.31
N PRO A 649 33.91 -7.78 -1.96
CA PRO A 649 32.61 -8.00 -1.32
C PRO A 649 32.67 -9.05 -0.21
N VAL A 650 31.58 -9.16 0.56
CA VAL A 650 31.30 -10.32 1.41
C VAL A 650 30.65 -11.40 0.55
N LEU A 651 31.18 -12.63 0.59
CA LEU A 651 30.56 -13.78 -0.07
C LEU A 651 29.39 -14.28 0.79
N ALA A 652 28.19 -14.40 0.21
CA ALA A 652 27.03 -15.01 0.84
C ALA A 652 26.56 -16.20 0.00
N ILE A 653 26.41 -17.36 0.64
CA ILE A 653 26.07 -18.62 -0.06
C ILE A 653 24.63 -19.02 0.22
N ASP A 654 23.89 -19.33 -0.84
CA ASP A 654 22.47 -19.73 -0.93
C ASP A 654 21.44 -18.74 -0.36
N CYS A 655 21.84 -17.78 0.47
CA CYS A 655 20.96 -16.85 1.16
C CYS A 655 21.50 -15.41 1.08
N TYR A 656 20.68 -14.48 0.59
CA TYR A 656 20.97 -13.04 0.69
C TYR A 656 20.40 -12.48 2.01
N LEU A 657 21.24 -11.80 2.79
CA LEU A 657 20.90 -11.14 4.05
C LEU A 657 21.42 -9.71 4.04
N ASN A 658 20.62 -8.75 4.52
CA ASN A 658 21.05 -7.36 4.60
C ASN A 658 22.16 -7.17 5.66
N ILE A 659 23.34 -6.72 5.24
CA ILE A 659 24.45 -6.29 6.12
C ILE A 659 24.76 -4.78 5.94
N GLY A 660 23.76 -3.97 5.58
CA GLY A 660 23.84 -2.51 5.44
C GLY A 660 24.47 -2.01 4.14
N GLN A 661 24.10 -0.78 3.77
CA GLN A 661 24.45 -0.12 2.48
C GLN A 661 25.96 0.04 2.21
N GLU A 662 26.77 0.09 3.26
CA GLU A 662 28.22 0.32 3.16
C GLU A 662 28.99 -0.90 2.65
N VAL A 663 28.32 -2.05 2.50
CA VAL A 663 28.90 -3.34 2.14
C VAL A 663 28.23 -3.91 0.89
N ALA A 664 29.03 -4.40 -0.05
CA ALA A 664 28.55 -5.20 -1.17
C ALA A 664 28.56 -6.70 -0.83
N ILE A 665 27.49 -7.41 -1.23
CA ILE A 665 27.34 -8.86 -1.09
C ILE A 665 27.48 -9.52 -2.46
N CYS A 666 28.41 -10.46 -2.59
CA CYS A 666 28.44 -11.39 -3.70
C CYS A 666 27.59 -12.61 -3.33
N TYR A 667 26.45 -12.76 -3.99
CA TYR A 667 25.56 -13.91 -3.82
C TYR A 667 25.99 -15.05 -4.75
N VAL A 668 26.08 -16.27 -4.20
CA VAL A 668 26.39 -17.51 -4.93
C VAL A 668 25.48 -18.63 -4.45
N SER A 669 24.89 -19.40 -5.36
CA SER A 669 24.22 -20.66 -4.99
C SER A 669 25.20 -21.84 -4.99
N SER A 670 25.06 -22.74 -4.01
CA SER A 670 25.82 -24.00 -3.93
C SER A 670 25.22 -25.12 -4.79
N ARG A 671 24.01 -24.93 -5.32
CA ARG A 671 23.24 -26.00 -5.97
C ARG A 671 23.87 -26.44 -7.30
N PRO A 672 23.79 -27.73 -7.65
CA PRO A 672 24.24 -28.23 -8.96
C PRO A 672 23.58 -27.47 -10.10
N HIS A 673 24.34 -27.23 -11.18
CA HIS A 673 23.90 -26.49 -12.38
C HIS A 673 23.44 -25.04 -12.15
N SER A 674 23.74 -24.44 -10.99
CA SER A 674 23.38 -23.05 -10.72
C SER A 674 24.14 -22.05 -11.60
N SER A 675 23.43 -21.02 -12.07
CA SER A 675 24.01 -19.87 -12.76
C SER A 675 24.47 -18.83 -11.74
N ASN A 676 25.79 -18.75 -11.54
CA ASN A 676 26.43 -17.82 -10.60
C ASN A 676 27.20 -16.74 -11.34
N VAL A 677 27.42 -15.60 -10.67
CA VAL A 677 28.29 -14.53 -11.16
C VAL A 677 29.74 -15.03 -11.23
N ASN A 678 30.50 -14.62 -12.25
CA ASN A 678 31.92 -14.95 -12.31
C ASN A 678 32.68 -14.30 -11.13
N CYS A 679 33.40 -15.12 -10.37
CA CYS A 679 34.17 -14.69 -9.20
C CYS A 679 35.69 -14.83 -9.41
N GLU A 680 36.15 -15.14 -10.63
CA GLU A 680 37.57 -15.24 -10.94
C GLU A 680 38.31 -13.92 -10.67
N GLY A 681 39.41 -13.99 -9.92
CA GLY A 681 40.19 -12.82 -9.52
C GLY A 681 39.61 -11.99 -8.38
N VAL A 682 38.38 -12.25 -7.93
CA VAL A 682 37.75 -11.55 -6.80
C VAL A 682 38.35 -12.04 -5.48
N PHE A 683 38.70 -11.10 -4.59
CA PHE A 683 39.13 -11.39 -3.22
C PHE A 683 38.05 -10.95 -2.23
N PHE A 684 37.52 -11.86 -1.44
CA PHE A 684 36.43 -11.60 -0.51
C PHE A 684 36.94 -11.03 0.82
N SER A 685 36.25 -10.01 1.32
CA SER A 685 36.54 -9.39 2.62
C SER A 685 35.84 -10.09 3.79
N GLY A 686 34.90 -10.99 3.49
CA GLY A 686 34.27 -11.88 4.44
C GLY A 686 33.46 -13.00 3.79
N LEU A 687 32.99 -13.92 4.62
CA LEU A 687 32.12 -15.04 4.27
C LEU A 687 30.93 -15.05 5.24
N LEU A 688 29.70 -15.07 4.69
CA LEU A 688 28.45 -15.15 5.42
C LEU A 688 27.75 -16.46 5.07
N LEU A 689 27.53 -17.27 6.10
CA LEU A 689 26.92 -18.60 6.04
C LEU A 689 25.70 -18.61 6.97
N TYR A 690 24.49 -18.66 6.41
CA TYR A 690 23.24 -18.65 7.18
C TYR A 690 22.47 -19.95 6.93
N LEU A 691 22.17 -20.68 8.01
CA LEU A 691 21.38 -21.91 8.02
C LEU A 691 21.76 -22.86 6.86
N CYS A 692 23.07 -23.07 6.68
CA CYS A 692 23.63 -23.65 5.46
C CYS A 692 22.96 -24.94 5.01
N ASP A 693 22.58 -24.95 3.73
CA ASP A 693 22.11 -26.16 3.07
C ASP A 693 23.21 -27.25 3.10
N SER A 694 22.74 -28.49 3.06
CA SER A 694 23.52 -29.71 2.85
C SER A 694 24.43 -29.63 1.62
N PHE A 695 24.00 -28.93 0.56
CA PHE A 695 24.76 -28.76 -0.69
C PHE A 695 26.04 -27.91 -0.54
N VAL A 696 26.14 -27.04 0.48
CA VAL A 696 27.38 -26.31 0.75
C VAL A 696 28.44 -27.30 1.24
N GLY A 697 29.56 -27.42 0.55
CA GLY A 697 30.68 -28.31 0.92
C GLY A 697 32.03 -27.59 0.95
N ALA A 698 33.02 -28.14 1.65
CA ALA A 698 34.36 -27.55 1.75
C ALA A 698 35.01 -27.29 0.36
N GLU A 699 34.84 -28.22 -0.59
CA GLU A 699 35.32 -28.08 -1.97
C GLU A 699 34.68 -26.94 -2.78
N LEU A 700 33.51 -26.44 -2.35
CA LEU A 700 32.94 -25.21 -2.92
C LEU A 700 33.67 -23.99 -2.36
N LEU A 701 33.92 -23.96 -1.04
CA LEU A 701 34.55 -22.83 -0.35
C LEU A 701 36.00 -22.61 -0.80
N LYS A 702 36.76 -23.69 -0.99
CA LYS A 702 38.17 -23.68 -1.46
C LYS A 702 38.36 -23.03 -2.85
N LYS A 703 37.29 -22.78 -3.61
CA LYS A 703 37.33 -22.06 -4.90
C LYS A 703 37.47 -20.54 -4.74
N PHE A 704 37.07 -20.00 -3.58
CA PHE A 704 37.03 -18.57 -3.32
C PHE A 704 38.29 -18.12 -2.55
N LYS A 705 38.76 -16.90 -2.82
CA LYS A 705 39.98 -16.35 -2.22
C LYS A 705 39.61 -15.27 -1.20
N PHE A 706 40.06 -15.42 0.04
CA PHE A 706 39.76 -14.47 1.11
C PHE A 706 40.95 -13.57 1.44
N LEU A 707 40.68 -12.30 1.76
CA LEU A 707 41.70 -11.39 2.27
C LEU A 707 42.25 -11.88 3.62
N LYS A 708 43.54 -11.70 3.90
CA LYS A 708 44.11 -11.93 5.24
C LYS A 708 43.33 -11.11 6.27
N GLY A 709 42.77 -11.77 7.28
CA GLY A 709 41.93 -11.14 8.32
C GLY A 709 40.50 -10.80 7.88
N ALA A 710 40.01 -11.33 6.75
CA ALA A 710 38.59 -11.37 6.42
C ALA A 710 37.76 -11.96 7.56
N THR A 711 36.48 -11.58 7.69
CA THR A 711 35.59 -12.14 8.72
C THR A 711 34.73 -13.27 8.14
N LEU A 712 34.69 -14.40 8.81
CA LEU A 712 33.65 -15.43 8.64
C LEU A 712 32.53 -15.17 9.64
N CYS A 713 31.28 -15.34 9.24
CA CYS A 713 30.12 -15.37 10.12
C CYS A 713 29.25 -16.60 9.76
N VAL A 714 29.12 -17.54 10.69
CA VAL A 714 28.27 -18.75 10.55
C VAL A 714 27.10 -18.62 11.50
N ILE A 715 25.87 -18.68 10.98
CA ILE A 715 24.61 -18.53 11.71
C ILE A 715 23.82 -19.84 11.63
N CYS A 716 23.36 -20.35 12.78
CA CYS A 716 22.70 -21.66 12.94
C CYS A 716 21.56 -21.60 13.98
N GLN A 717 20.68 -22.61 13.97
CA GLN A 717 19.55 -22.70 14.91
C GLN A 717 19.98 -23.02 16.35
N ASP A 718 21.14 -23.64 16.54
CA ASP A 718 21.67 -24.06 17.84
C ASP A 718 23.21 -24.22 17.80
N ARG A 719 23.83 -24.31 18.98
CA ARG A 719 25.29 -24.43 19.15
C ARG A 719 25.85 -25.74 18.56
N SER A 720 25.11 -26.84 18.59
CA SER A 720 25.56 -28.14 18.07
C SER A 720 25.59 -28.12 16.55
N SER A 721 24.52 -27.65 15.90
CA SER A 721 24.46 -27.44 14.44
C SER A 721 25.57 -26.50 13.95
N LEU A 722 25.88 -25.46 14.74
CA LEU A 722 26.97 -24.52 14.45
C LEU A 722 28.34 -25.23 14.46
N ARG A 723 28.65 -26.00 15.52
CA ARG A 723 29.92 -26.75 15.61
C ARG A 723 30.03 -27.84 14.54
N GLN A 724 28.93 -28.55 14.26
CA GLN A 724 28.87 -29.53 13.17
C GLN A 724 29.14 -28.88 11.82
N THR A 725 28.59 -27.70 11.54
CA THR A 725 28.81 -26.97 10.29
C THR A 725 30.26 -26.55 10.10
N ILE A 726 30.94 -26.11 11.17
CA ILE A 726 32.36 -25.73 11.15
C ILE A 726 33.25 -26.92 10.76
N VAL A 727 33.03 -28.08 11.40
CA VAL A 727 33.78 -29.32 11.11
C VAL A 727 33.45 -29.84 9.70
N ARG A 728 32.16 -29.87 9.32
CA ARG A 728 31.68 -30.34 8.01
C ARG A 728 32.24 -29.55 6.82
N LEU A 729 32.55 -28.28 7.05
CA LEU A 729 33.07 -27.36 6.03
C LEU A 729 34.58 -27.12 6.15
N GLU A 730 35.29 -27.86 7.00
CA GLU A 730 36.75 -27.78 7.22
C GLU A 730 37.25 -26.36 7.57
N LEU A 731 36.40 -25.55 8.21
CA LEU A 731 36.68 -24.11 8.40
C LEU A 731 37.82 -23.85 9.40
N GLU A 732 38.15 -24.80 10.27
CA GLU A 732 39.24 -24.65 11.25
C GLU A 732 40.63 -24.64 10.62
N ASP A 733 40.79 -25.13 9.38
CA ASP A 733 42.07 -25.14 8.66
C ASP A 733 42.49 -23.73 8.18
N GLU A 734 41.51 -22.89 7.81
CA GLU A 734 41.74 -21.55 7.23
C GLU A 734 41.31 -20.38 8.14
N TRP A 735 40.47 -20.62 9.16
CA TRP A 735 39.85 -19.57 9.97
C TRP A 735 40.15 -19.70 11.47
N GLN A 736 40.62 -18.62 12.09
CA GLN A 736 40.73 -18.55 13.55
C GLN A 736 39.35 -18.35 14.17
N PHE A 737 38.98 -19.22 15.10
CA PHE A 737 37.85 -19.01 16.01
C PHE A 737 38.34 -18.68 17.43
N ARG A 738 37.52 -17.97 18.20
CA ARG A 738 37.75 -17.70 19.63
C ARG A 738 36.45 -17.85 20.39
N LEU A 739 36.51 -18.28 21.65
CA LEU A 739 35.31 -18.46 22.49
C LEU A 739 34.48 -17.17 22.67
N ARG A 740 35.14 -16.01 22.70
CA ARG A 740 34.49 -14.69 22.80
C ARG A 740 33.87 -14.17 21.49
N ASP A 741 34.09 -14.88 20.39
CA ASP A 741 33.62 -14.52 19.05
C ASP A 741 32.32 -15.30 18.69
N GLU A 742 31.71 -15.98 19.68
CA GLU A 742 30.42 -16.67 19.64
C GLU A 742 29.31 -15.79 20.28
N PHE A 743 28.15 -15.75 19.64
CA PHE A 743 27.03 -14.89 20.00
C PHE A 743 25.69 -15.63 19.87
N GLN A 744 24.67 -15.12 20.53
CA GLN A 744 23.26 -15.48 20.32
C GLN A 744 22.38 -14.23 20.21
N THR A 745 21.17 -14.36 19.68
CA THR A 745 20.17 -13.28 19.69
C THR A 745 19.59 -13.06 21.09
N ALA A 746 19.37 -11.80 21.46
CA ALA A 746 18.87 -11.41 22.78
C ALA A 746 17.33 -11.48 22.92
N ASN A 747 16.67 -12.37 22.16
CA ASN A 747 15.22 -12.56 22.22
C ASN A 747 14.80 -13.21 23.54
N SER A 748 13.53 -13.06 23.89
CA SER A 748 12.97 -13.73 25.05
C SER A 748 12.83 -15.24 24.88
N SER A 749 12.71 -15.92 26.03
CA SER A 749 12.48 -17.37 26.21
C SER A 749 11.33 -17.99 25.43
N ASP A 750 10.41 -17.19 24.88
CA ASP A 750 9.23 -17.67 24.16
C ASP A 750 9.58 -18.06 22.70
N ASP A 751 10.77 -17.66 22.24
CA ASP A 751 11.33 -17.95 20.92
C ASP A 751 12.72 -18.58 21.09
N LYS A 752 13.16 -19.38 20.12
CA LYS A 752 14.50 -20.01 20.16
C LYS A 752 15.55 -19.01 19.67
N PRO A 753 16.61 -18.74 20.44
CA PRO A 753 17.68 -17.86 19.98
C PRO A 753 18.46 -18.48 18.82
N LEU A 754 18.88 -17.62 17.90
CA LEU A 754 19.80 -17.99 16.82
C LEU A 754 21.23 -17.80 17.29
N TYR A 755 22.08 -18.78 17.01
CA TYR A 755 23.49 -18.78 17.40
C TYR A 755 24.36 -18.44 16.21
N PHE A 756 25.39 -17.63 16.42
CA PHE A 756 26.38 -17.35 15.38
C PHE A 756 27.80 -17.24 15.92
N LEU A 757 28.76 -17.70 15.12
CA LEU A 757 30.18 -17.68 15.43
C LEU A 757 30.90 -16.90 14.35
N THR A 758 31.81 -16.03 14.80
CA THR A 758 32.67 -15.27 13.91
C THR A 758 34.10 -15.78 13.95
N GLY A 759 34.78 -15.71 12.80
CA GLY A 759 36.16 -16.17 12.64
C GLY A 759 36.99 -15.23 11.78
N ARG A 760 38.32 -15.39 11.80
CA ARG A 760 39.27 -14.54 11.05
C ARG A 760 40.15 -15.37 10.12
N HIS A 761 40.14 -15.05 8.83
CA HIS A 761 40.92 -15.78 7.83
C HIS A 761 42.43 -15.63 8.03
N TYR A 762 43.15 -16.75 8.08
CA TYR A 762 44.61 -16.79 8.12
C TYR A 762 45.20 -17.14 6.75
N ASN A 763 46.05 -16.27 6.20
CA ASN A 763 46.95 -16.72 5.14
C ASN A 763 48.00 -17.67 5.71
N HIS A 764 47.98 -18.93 5.27
CA HIS A 764 49.16 -19.80 5.29
C HIS A 764 50.27 -19.20 4.39
N CYS A 765 51.12 -18.34 4.96
CA CYS A 765 52.53 -18.40 4.58
C CYS A 765 53.10 -19.63 5.28
N GLY A 766 53.60 -20.60 4.51
CA GLY A 766 53.83 -21.96 5.00
C GLY A 766 54.84 -22.05 6.15
N ALA A 767 54.35 -22.37 7.34
CA ALA A 767 55.06 -23.09 8.40
C ALA A 767 54.04 -23.55 9.46
N LYS A 768 53.67 -24.84 9.48
CA LYS A 768 53.03 -25.45 10.65
C LYS A 768 54.09 -25.60 11.74
N CYS A 769 54.30 -24.55 12.53
CA CYS A 769 55.09 -24.63 13.77
C CYS A 769 54.30 -25.45 14.81
N ASN A 770 54.41 -26.76 14.73
CA ASN A 770 53.92 -27.68 15.76
C ASN A 770 54.73 -27.46 17.04
N ILE A 771 54.19 -26.66 17.96
CA ILE A 771 54.76 -26.50 19.31
C ILE A 771 54.43 -27.76 20.12
N PHE A 772 55.31 -28.75 20.08
CA PHE A 772 55.27 -29.88 21.01
C PHE A 772 55.81 -29.44 22.37
N ILE A 773 54.92 -29.30 23.36
CA ILE A 773 55.31 -29.16 24.77
C ILE A 773 55.34 -30.57 25.38
N SER A 774 56.53 -31.18 25.43
CA SER A 774 56.77 -32.38 26.23
C SER A 774 57.29 -32.00 27.62
N SER A 775 56.57 -32.38 28.67
CA SER A 775 57.02 -32.25 30.05
C SER A 775 57.76 -33.52 30.48
N PRO A 776 59.05 -33.45 30.83
CA PRO A 776 59.68 -34.47 31.65
C PRO A 776 59.33 -34.22 33.13
N LYS A 777 58.90 -35.27 33.83
CA LYS A 777 58.79 -35.24 35.29
C LYS A 777 60.21 -35.18 35.89
N ASN A 778 60.36 -34.44 37.00
CA ASN A 778 61.51 -34.40 37.91
C ASN A 778 62.73 -33.52 37.55
N SER A 779 62.57 -32.19 37.53
CA SER A 779 63.50 -31.24 38.20
C SER A 779 62.91 -29.82 38.23
N PRO A 780 63.12 -29.02 39.29
CA PRO A 780 62.73 -27.60 39.30
C PRO A 780 63.77 -26.75 38.56
N ASN A 781 63.29 -25.68 37.92
CA ASN A 781 64.09 -24.63 37.23
C ASN A 781 64.91 -25.08 36.01
N VAL A 782 64.24 -25.25 34.85
CA VAL A 782 64.65 -24.72 33.53
C VAL A 782 63.55 -25.08 32.51
N THR A 783 62.98 -24.08 31.82
CA THR A 783 62.01 -24.29 30.74
C THR A 783 62.72 -24.11 29.39
N LYS A 784 62.86 -25.17 28.60
CA LYS A 784 63.40 -25.08 27.23
C LYS A 784 62.25 -24.99 26.21
N VAL A 785 62.26 -23.94 25.40
CA VAL A 785 61.36 -23.76 24.25
C VAL A 785 62.18 -23.94 22.98
N PHE A 786 61.75 -24.85 22.09
CA PHE A 786 62.42 -25.10 20.82
C PHE A 786 61.82 -24.25 19.70
N PHE A 787 62.66 -23.46 19.02
CA PHE A 787 62.32 -22.70 17.81
C PHE A 787 63.22 -23.16 16.66
N GLY A 788 62.63 -23.69 15.58
CA GLY A 788 63.26 -23.78 14.26
C GLY A 788 64.69 -24.36 14.19
N GLY A 789 65.04 -25.34 15.03
CA GLY A 789 66.36 -25.98 15.02
C GLY A 789 67.47 -25.27 15.79
N THR A 790 67.20 -24.12 16.44
CA THR A 790 68.20 -23.36 17.19
C THR A 790 67.84 -23.28 18.67
N VAL A 791 68.81 -23.58 19.55
CA VAL A 791 68.63 -23.48 21.01
C VAL A 791 69.00 -22.07 21.47
N LEU A 792 68.02 -21.32 21.99
CA LEU A 792 68.26 -20.10 22.75
C LEU A 792 68.08 -20.38 24.23
N GLN A 793 69.12 -20.09 25.01
CA GLN A 793 69.16 -20.29 26.46
C GLN A 793 69.07 -18.92 27.14
N PHE A 794 67.95 -18.64 27.77
CA PHE A 794 67.80 -17.49 28.68
C PHE A 794 68.20 -17.90 30.09
N HIS A 795 68.80 -16.96 30.81
CA HIS A 795 69.34 -17.14 32.16
C HIS A 795 68.40 -16.58 33.22
#